data_AF-A0A1G5QTG8-F1
#
_entry.id   AF-A0A1G5QTG8-F1
#
_cell.length_a   1.000
_cell.length_b   1.000
_cell.length_c   1.000
_cell.angle_alpha   90.00
_cell.angle_beta   90.00
_cell.angle_gamma   90.00
#
_symmetry.space_group_name_H-M   'P 1'
#
loop_
_entity.id
_entity.type
_entity.pdbx_description
1 polymer ?
#
loop_
_entity_poly.entity_id
_entity_poly.type
_entity_poly.pdbx_seq_one_letter_code
_entity_poly.pdbx_strand_id
1 'polypeptide(L)'
;MKTGNSILAQGLFALLMMLAAGLAQAAGLLTAVDGSLPSLEVRDHRVTVTIEEGYAITEVEQIFANPHDRDLEAIYSFPVPDRASVAEFTMWIDGQPVVGEVLEKEQARRAYEEEKAAGREAGLTEKDAYRTFEVSVSPVRAKQQTRIRLVYFQPAMVDTGVGRYVYPLEEGGVDEEKLAFWTANSNVSHHFSFDLKLRSGYPVDAVRLPNHPGAQVTRNGSGEWTVHLERGAGQIAAEKEGNAKAFDPDTGNGAVFSLDQDLVVYWRHQPGLPGSVDLVAFKPEADKRGTFMLTVTPGGDLGPISQGTDWTFVLDVSGSMQGKFATLADGVSQAIGKMRPTDRFRLILFNDRARELTPGFVNATPEAVRLWVDEMDKVQPGSGTNLYAGIAEALADMDADRTHAIVLVTDGVANVGHTAQRDFIDLLTKKDVRLFTFIMGNSANRPLLEALTKHSGGFAINVSNSDDIVGHVLNAVSKVTHKALHGVEVSIKGVKTADLAPTEIGSLYRGQQLVLFGHYFGDGEAEVTLKGRISGRETVYSTRFDFPAVARANPEIERLWAYAAIDEMQQRMADFGAQADLEQAIVDLGIEFGLVTDYTSMVVMRNEQFEQRGIEHKNRDRRHLERAAAEQRGQAPVPSRRVDQEQPMFSGSRPGLGGGGGSFDLWMLLLTPVLLAARLRRR
;
A
#
# COMPACT_ATOMS: atom_id res chain seq x y z
N MET A 1 35.49 21.24 -62.95
CA MET A 1 35.39 19.77 -63.08
C MET A 1 34.04 19.34 -62.55
N LYS A 2 33.45 18.37 -63.26
CA LYS A 2 32.05 17.93 -63.28
C LYS A 2 31.24 17.97 -61.97
N THR A 3 30.05 18.52 -62.17
CA THR A 3 28.80 18.44 -61.39
C THR A 3 28.35 17.01 -61.11
N GLY A 4 27.81 16.80 -59.92
CA GLY A 4 27.04 15.62 -59.54
C GLY A 4 26.11 15.94 -58.36
N ASN A 5 24.83 15.57 -58.53
CA ASN A 5 23.76 15.46 -57.54
C ASN A 5 22.87 16.69 -57.28
N SER A 6 21.70 16.67 -57.92
CA SER A 6 20.51 17.42 -57.54
C SER A 6 19.27 16.69 -58.08
N ILE A 7 18.92 15.54 -57.48
CA ILE A 7 17.56 14.99 -57.52
C ILE A 7 17.34 14.27 -56.19
N LEU A 8 16.56 14.89 -55.29
CA LEU A 8 15.60 14.28 -54.36
C LEU A 8 15.21 15.33 -53.32
N ALA A 9 14.35 16.25 -53.76
CA ALA A 9 13.57 17.12 -52.91
C ALA A 9 12.10 16.75 -53.11
N GLN A 10 11.68 15.60 -52.58
CA GLN A 10 10.28 15.27 -52.30
C GLN A 10 10.23 14.34 -51.10
N GLY A 11 9.52 14.76 -50.04
CA GLY A 11 8.96 13.82 -49.05
C GLY A 11 9.58 13.78 -47.65
N LEU A 12 10.00 14.92 -47.10
CA LEU A 12 10.29 15.10 -45.67
C LEU A 12 8.99 15.01 -44.84
N PHE A 13 8.42 13.81 -44.67
CA PHE A 13 7.23 13.59 -43.82
C PHE A 13 7.02 12.10 -43.45
N ALA A 14 8.02 11.40 -42.91
CA ALA A 14 7.82 10.02 -42.46
C ALA A 14 8.85 9.48 -41.45
N LEU A 15 9.48 10.33 -40.62
CA LEU A 15 10.43 9.85 -39.60
C LEU A 15 10.36 10.65 -38.30
N LEU A 16 9.15 10.85 -37.79
CA LEU A 16 8.91 11.53 -36.50
C LEU A 16 7.66 10.99 -35.78
N MET A 17 7.44 9.67 -35.85
CA MET A 17 6.48 8.96 -35.00
C MET A 17 7.07 7.62 -34.56
N MET A 18 7.96 7.67 -33.57
CA MET A 18 8.15 6.59 -32.60
C MET A 18 8.48 7.24 -31.25
N LEU A 19 7.54 8.03 -30.76
CA LEU A 19 7.33 8.28 -29.34
C LEU A 19 6.23 7.29 -28.92
N ALA A 20 6.62 6.05 -28.67
CA ALA A 20 5.76 5.15 -27.90
C ALA A 20 5.83 5.66 -26.46
N ALA A 21 4.86 6.48 -26.07
CA ALA A 21 4.58 6.73 -24.67
C ALA A 21 4.14 5.38 -24.08
N GLY A 22 4.82 4.90 -23.05
CA GLY A 22 4.37 3.74 -22.29
C GLY A 22 2.96 4.02 -21.76
N LEU A 23 2.03 3.11 -22.04
CA LEU A 23 0.70 3.15 -21.45
C LEU A 23 0.84 2.76 -19.98
N ALA A 24 0.88 3.76 -19.10
CA ALA A 24 0.60 3.56 -17.68
C ALA A 24 -0.92 3.41 -17.53
N GLN A 25 -1.37 2.36 -16.85
CA GLN A 25 -2.80 2.12 -16.63
C GLN A 25 -3.31 2.85 -15.40
N ALA A 26 -4.63 3.06 -15.36
CA ALA A 26 -5.33 3.80 -14.33
C ALA A 26 -6.16 2.88 -13.44
N ALA A 27 -6.32 3.22 -12.16
CA ALA A 27 -7.16 2.48 -11.22
C ALA A 27 -8.65 2.74 -11.42
N GLY A 28 -9.46 1.74 -11.08
CA GLY A 28 -10.92 1.89 -11.00
C GLY A 28 -11.60 1.94 -12.36
N LEU A 29 -11.18 1.08 -13.28
CA LEU A 29 -11.71 1.02 -14.63
C LEU A 29 -12.70 -0.13 -14.76
N LEU A 30 -13.87 0.17 -15.33
CA LEU A 30 -14.87 -0.83 -15.70
C LEU A 30 -14.73 -1.16 -17.19
N THR A 31 -14.18 -2.32 -17.50
CA THR A 31 -13.78 -2.70 -18.86
C THR A 31 -14.65 -3.83 -19.38
N ALA A 32 -15.14 -3.74 -20.62
CA ALA A 32 -15.95 -4.80 -21.20
C ALA A 32 -15.17 -6.11 -21.28
N VAL A 33 -15.80 -7.24 -20.95
CA VAL A 33 -15.19 -8.58 -21.10
C VAL A 33 -14.88 -8.89 -22.57
N ASP A 34 -15.71 -8.37 -23.48
CA ASP A 34 -15.44 -8.39 -24.93
C ASP A 34 -14.42 -7.29 -25.28
N GLY A 35 -13.14 -7.64 -25.31
CA GLY A 35 -12.02 -6.73 -25.63
C GLY A 35 -12.06 -6.10 -27.04
N SER A 36 -13.07 -6.41 -27.86
CA SER A 36 -13.33 -5.70 -29.12
C SER A 36 -14.09 -4.37 -28.93
N LEU A 37 -14.65 -4.14 -27.73
CA LEU A 37 -15.40 -2.94 -27.38
C LEU A 37 -14.56 -1.97 -26.53
N PRO A 38 -14.59 -0.66 -26.83
CA PRO A 38 -14.06 0.36 -25.95
C PRO A 38 -14.61 0.26 -24.52
N SER A 39 -13.77 0.60 -23.54
CA SER A 39 -14.14 0.71 -22.12
C SER A 39 -15.34 1.63 -21.88
N LEU A 40 -16.00 1.42 -20.74
CA LEU A 40 -17.11 2.27 -20.31
C LEU A 40 -16.56 3.64 -19.90
N GLU A 41 -17.40 4.67 -20.05
CA GLU A 41 -17.04 6.03 -19.66
C GLU A 41 -17.10 6.18 -18.14
N VAL A 42 -16.01 6.62 -17.51
CA VAL A 42 -16.01 7.01 -16.09
C VAL A 42 -16.57 8.42 -15.99
N ARG A 43 -17.80 8.56 -15.50
CA ARG A 43 -18.43 9.88 -15.36
C ARG A 43 -18.02 10.54 -14.06
N ASP A 44 -18.24 9.84 -12.95
CA ASP A 44 -18.03 10.36 -11.61
C ASP A 44 -17.09 9.42 -10.84
N HIS A 45 -16.14 10.00 -10.12
CA HIS A 45 -15.17 9.29 -9.27
C HIS A 45 -14.98 10.06 -7.97
N ARG A 46 -15.57 9.55 -6.89
CA ARG A 46 -15.55 10.15 -5.55
C ARG A 46 -14.80 9.25 -4.59
N VAL A 47 -13.78 9.80 -3.95
CA VAL A 47 -12.96 9.11 -2.96
C VAL A 47 -13.12 9.79 -1.62
N THR A 48 -13.54 9.05 -0.60
CA THR A 48 -13.61 9.52 0.77
C THR A 48 -12.71 8.65 1.64
N VAL A 49 -11.77 9.28 2.34
CA VAL A 49 -10.79 8.62 3.21
C VAL A 49 -10.94 9.15 4.62
N THR A 50 -11.11 8.26 5.60
CA THR A 50 -10.98 8.61 7.02
C THR A 50 -9.79 7.89 7.61
N ILE A 51 -8.80 8.65 8.08
CA ILE A 51 -7.65 8.13 8.82
C ILE A 51 -7.82 8.48 10.28
N GLU A 52 -8.00 7.47 11.12
CA GLU A 52 -8.09 7.63 12.56
C GLU A 52 -7.53 6.40 13.27
N GLU A 53 -6.92 6.63 14.44
CA GLU A 53 -6.52 5.55 15.36
C GLU A 53 -5.56 4.49 14.76
N GLY A 54 -4.80 4.85 13.73
CA GLY A 54 -3.79 3.96 13.12
C GLY A 54 -4.29 3.10 11.97
N TYR A 55 -5.52 3.32 11.49
CA TYR A 55 -6.03 2.72 10.26
C TYR A 55 -6.73 3.77 9.37
N ALA A 56 -6.91 3.43 8.09
CA ALA A 56 -7.65 4.21 7.12
C ALA A 56 -8.84 3.39 6.59
N ILE A 57 -9.97 4.05 6.42
CA ILE A 57 -11.15 3.55 5.72
C ILE A 57 -11.28 4.37 4.45
N THR A 58 -11.28 3.69 3.30
CA THR A 58 -11.42 4.34 2.00
C THR A 58 -12.68 3.86 1.32
N GLU A 59 -13.54 4.80 0.96
CA GLU A 59 -14.75 4.60 0.17
C GLU A 59 -14.54 5.21 -1.22
N VAL A 60 -14.65 4.38 -2.25
CA VAL A 60 -14.54 4.76 -3.67
C VAL A 60 -15.91 4.56 -4.31
N GLU A 61 -16.57 5.63 -4.68
CA GLU A 61 -17.84 5.61 -5.41
C GLU A 61 -17.62 6.06 -6.85
N GLN A 62 -18.13 5.27 -7.80
CA GLN A 62 -17.99 5.56 -9.22
C GLN A 62 -19.30 5.37 -9.97
N ILE A 63 -19.50 6.23 -10.98
CA ILE A 63 -20.60 6.12 -11.95
C ILE A 63 -19.98 5.89 -13.32
N PHE A 64 -20.33 4.75 -13.92
CA PHE A 64 -19.93 4.39 -15.28
C PHE A 64 -21.11 4.51 -16.22
N ALA A 65 -20.88 4.95 -17.46
CA ALA A 65 -21.88 4.90 -18.52
C ALA A 65 -21.49 3.86 -19.58
N ASN A 66 -22.46 3.07 -20.03
CA ASN A 66 -22.32 2.20 -21.19
C ASN A 66 -22.63 2.99 -22.47
N PRO A 67 -21.62 3.38 -23.27
CA PRO A 67 -21.86 4.13 -24.50
C PRO A 67 -22.41 3.26 -25.65
N HIS A 68 -22.50 1.95 -25.47
CA HIS A 68 -22.84 0.99 -26.51
C HIS A 68 -24.34 0.71 -26.59
N ASP A 69 -24.80 0.24 -27.75
CA ASP A 69 -26.20 -0.15 -28.02
C ASP A 69 -26.55 -1.59 -27.57
N ARG A 70 -25.70 -2.19 -26.72
CA ARG A 70 -25.88 -3.55 -26.19
C ARG A 70 -25.52 -3.63 -24.71
N ASP A 71 -26.18 -4.54 -24.01
CA ASP A 71 -25.85 -4.90 -22.63
C ASP A 71 -24.46 -5.58 -22.61
N LEU A 72 -23.66 -5.26 -21.58
CA LEU A 72 -22.30 -5.76 -21.43
C LEU A 72 -22.08 -6.39 -20.07
N GLU A 73 -21.20 -7.39 -20.03
CA GLU A 73 -20.49 -7.73 -18.80
C GLU A 73 -19.19 -6.92 -18.77
N ALA A 74 -18.86 -6.38 -17.60
CA ALA A 74 -17.66 -5.60 -17.42
C ALA A 74 -16.91 -5.97 -16.14
N ILE A 75 -15.59 -5.84 -16.18
CA ILE A 75 -14.69 -6.09 -15.05
C ILE A 75 -14.21 -4.76 -14.52
N TYR A 76 -14.52 -4.49 -13.26
CA TYR A 76 -13.96 -3.40 -12.49
C TYR A 76 -12.69 -3.87 -11.81
N SER A 77 -11.53 -3.38 -12.26
CA SER A 77 -10.25 -3.64 -11.59
C SER A 77 -9.88 -2.46 -10.72
N PHE A 78 -9.57 -2.73 -9.44
CA PHE A 78 -9.06 -1.72 -8.53
C PHE A 78 -7.81 -2.23 -7.80
N PRO A 79 -6.65 -1.55 -7.94
CA PRO A 79 -5.45 -1.87 -7.18
C PRO A 79 -5.70 -1.45 -5.73
N VAL A 80 -5.95 -2.41 -4.86
CA VAL A 80 -6.10 -2.12 -3.43
C VAL A 80 -4.69 -2.02 -2.81
N PRO A 81 -4.42 -1.04 -1.92
CA PRO A 81 -3.11 -0.88 -1.29
C PRO A 81 -2.61 -2.16 -0.59
N ASP A 82 -1.29 -2.25 -0.39
CA ASP A 82 -0.75 -3.38 0.37
C ASP A 82 -1.33 -3.40 1.80
N ARG A 83 -1.61 -4.62 2.30
CA ARG A 83 -2.30 -4.88 3.56
C ARG A 83 -3.71 -4.29 3.67
N ALA A 84 -4.33 -3.94 2.55
CA ALA A 84 -5.70 -3.50 2.55
C ALA A 84 -6.66 -4.66 2.27
N SER A 85 -7.86 -4.56 2.83
CA SER A 85 -8.89 -5.58 2.74
C SER A 85 -10.17 -4.98 2.18
N VAL A 86 -10.67 -5.56 1.08
CA VAL A 86 -11.98 -5.20 0.54
C VAL A 86 -13.06 -5.68 1.48
N ALA A 87 -13.86 -4.70 1.90
CA ALA A 87 -14.79 -4.84 2.99
C ALA A 87 -16.25 -4.70 2.58
N GLU A 88 -16.51 -3.94 1.52
CA GLU A 88 -17.83 -3.73 0.97
C GLU A 88 -17.70 -3.53 -0.53
N PHE A 89 -18.52 -4.24 -1.30
CA PHE A 89 -18.87 -3.85 -2.64
C PHE A 89 -20.37 -3.61 -2.68
N THR A 90 -20.78 -2.43 -3.14
CA THR A 90 -22.19 -2.05 -3.32
C THR A 90 -22.44 -1.78 -4.77
N MET A 91 -23.55 -2.30 -5.29
CA MET A 91 -24.09 -1.91 -6.59
C MET A 91 -25.49 -1.34 -6.42
N TRP A 92 -25.82 -0.29 -7.17
CA TRP A 92 -27.19 0.22 -7.19
C TRP A 92 -28.02 -0.59 -8.19
N ILE A 93 -29.00 -1.32 -7.68
CA ILE A 93 -29.97 -2.09 -8.48
C ILE A 93 -31.33 -1.41 -8.32
N ASP A 94 -31.96 -1.03 -9.43
CA ASP A 94 -33.22 -0.28 -9.44
C ASP A 94 -33.20 0.98 -8.54
N GLY A 95 -32.05 1.65 -8.48
CA GLY A 95 -31.83 2.85 -7.66
C GLY A 95 -31.62 2.60 -6.17
N GLN A 96 -31.63 1.35 -5.70
CA GLN A 96 -31.37 0.99 -4.30
C GLN A 96 -29.94 0.44 -4.15
N PRO A 97 -29.19 0.86 -3.11
CA PRO A 97 -27.88 0.30 -2.82
C PRO A 97 -28.02 -1.13 -2.31
N VAL A 98 -27.36 -2.07 -2.98
CA VAL A 98 -27.30 -3.48 -2.57
C VAL A 98 -25.88 -3.82 -2.17
N VAL A 99 -25.68 -4.13 -0.89
CA VAL A 99 -24.39 -4.54 -0.32
C VAL A 99 -24.16 -6.02 -0.63
N GLY A 100 -22.94 -6.34 -1.06
CA GLY A 100 -22.54 -7.71 -1.34
C GLY A 100 -22.30 -8.52 -0.07
N GLU A 101 -22.64 -9.80 -0.14
CA GLU A 101 -22.42 -10.77 0.93
C GLU A 101 -21.29 -11.73 0.56
N VAL A 102 -20.48 -12.10 1.54
CA VAL A 102 -19.33 -12.99 1.34
C VAL A 102 -19.75 -14.44 1.51
N LEU A 103 -19.42 -15.24 0.52
CA LEU A 103 -19.65 -16.69 0.50
C LEU A 103 -18.33 -17.40 0.20
N GLU A 104 -18.33 -18.73 0.33
CA GLU A 104 -17.29 -19.56 -0.26
C GLU A 104 -17.17 -19.26 -1.75
N LYS A 105 -15.94 -19.19 -2.27
CA LYS A 105 -15.62 -18.72 -3.62
C LYS A 105 -16.47 -19.35 -4.71
N GLU A 106 -16.56 -20.68 -4.72
CA GLU A 106 -17.34 -21.42 -5.73
C GLU A 106 -18.86 -21.23 -5.57
N GLN A 107 -19.35 -21.00 -4.34
CA GLN A 107 -20.76 -20.69 -4.10
C GLN A 107 -21.12 -19.30 -4.64
N ALA A 108 -20.28 -18.29 -4.38
CA ALA A 108 -20.45 -16.94 -4.92
C ALA A 108 -20.42 -16.91 -6.45
N ARG A 109 -19.47 -17.62 -7.07
CA ARG A 109 -19.39 -17.77 -8.54
C ARG A 109 -20.65 -18.36 -9.13
N ARG A 110 -21.16 -19.47 -8.55
CA ARG A 110 -22.42 -20.08 -9.00
C ARG A 110 -23.60 -19.12 -8.89
N ALA A 111 -23.71 -18.39 -7.77
CA ALA A 111 -24.76 -17.41 -7.59
C ALA A 111 -24.69 -16.31 -8.67
N TYR A 112 -23.51 -15.74 -8.90
CA TYR A 112 -23.30 -14.72 -9.94
C TYR A 112 -23.66 -15.22 -11.35
N GLU A 113 -23.18 -16.40 -11.74
CA GLU A 113 -23.46 -16.97 -13.07
C GLU A 113 -24.95 -17.28 -13.28
N GLU A 114 -25.67 -17.70 -12.23
CA GLU A 114 -27.11 -17.91 -12.29
C GLU A 114 -27.90 -16.60 -12.47
N GLU A 115 -27.50 -15.53 -11.77
CA GLU A 115 -28.11 -14.20 -11.93
C GLU A 115 -27.86 -13.63 -13.33
N LYS A 116 -26.61 -13.74 -13.80
CA LYS A 116 -26.19 -13.35 -15.14
C LYS A 116 -26.94 -14.12 -16.22
N ALA A 117 -27.07 -15.44 -16.10
CA ALA A 117 -27.83 -16.27 -17.03
C ALA A 117 -29.32 -15.91 -17.06
N ALA A 118 -29.86 -15.40 -15.95
CA ALA A 118 -31.22 -14.91 -15.85
C ALA A 118 -31.39 -13.45 -16.33
N GLY A 119 -30.31 -12.77 -16.77
CA GLY A 119 -30.32 -11.39 -17.22
C GLY A 119 -30.58 -10.36 -16.11
N ARG A 120 -30.32 -10.74 -14.86
CA ARG A 120 -30.47 -9.89 -13.66
C ARG A 120 -29.13 -9.26 -13.29
N GLU A 121 -29.20 -8.06 -12.72
CA GLU A 121 -28.02 -7.33 -12.22
C GLU A 121 -27.36 -8.08 -11.06
N ALA A 122 -26.09 -8.42 -11.23
CA ALA A 122 -25.24 -9.01 -10.23
C ALA A 122 -23.80 -8.48 -10.30
N GLY A 123 -23.10 -8.61 -9.18
CA GLY A 123 -21.68 -8.31 -9.05
C GLY A 123 -20.94 -9.46 -8.35
N LEU A 124 -19.69 -9.71 -8.72
CA LEU A 124 -18.83 -10.71 -8.08
C LEU A 124 -17.44 -10.12 -7.86
N THR A 125 -17.05 -9.92 -6.61
CA THR A 125 -15.71 -9.47 -6.22
C THR A 125 -14.85 -10.65 -5.83
N GLU A 126 -13.69 -10.78 -6.48
CA GLU A 126 -12.68 -11.78 -6.20
C GLU A 126 -11.30 -11.14 -6.01
N LYS A 127 -10.44 -11.82 -5.25
CA LYS A 127 -9.02 -11.50 -5.14
C LYS A 127 -8.21 -12.36 -6.11
N ASP A 128 -7.28 -11.75 -6.82
CA ASP A 128 -6.35 -12.42 -7.73
C ASP A 128 -5.04 -12.85 -7.04
N ALA A 129 -4.15 -13.51 -7.78
CA ALA A 129 -2.87 -14.01 -7.28
C ALA A 129 -1.85 -12.90 -6.89
N TYR A 130 -2.05 -11.67 -7.35
CA TYR A 130 -1.19 -10.51 -7.08
C TYR A 130 -1.79 -9.55 -6.05
N ARG A 131 -2.85 -9.98 -5.34
CA ARG A 131 -3.61 -9.19 -4.34
C ARG A 131 -4.40 -8.02 -4.96
N THR A 132 -4.68 -8.04 -6.26
CA THR A 132 -5.62 -7.14 -6.91
C THR A 132 -7.04 -7.66 -6.72
N PHE A 133 -8.01 -6.74 -6.61
CA PHE A 133 -9.42 -7.10 -6.53
C PHE A 133 -10.10 -6.78 -7.86
N GLU A 134 -10.71 -7.80 -8.44
CA GLU A 134 -11.50 -7.70 -9.65
C GLU A 134 -12.98 -7.87 -9.29
N VAL A 135 -13.83 -7.03 -9.87
CA VAL A 135 -15.28 -7.13 -9.72
C VAL A 135 -15.94 -7.31 -11.07
N SER A 136 -16.49 -8.49 -11.33
CA SER A 136 -17.36 -8.71 -12.48
C SER A 136 -18.72 -8.08 -12.22
N VAL A 137 -19.24 -7.32 -13.17
CA VAL A 137 -20.53 -6.62 -13.10
C VAL A 137 -21.33 -6.94 -14.35
N SER A 138 -22.54 -7.46 -14.19
CA SER A 138 -23.40 -7.84 -15.32
C SER A 138 -24.89 -7.76 -14.98
N PRO A 139 -25.77 -7.34 -15.92
CA PRO A 139 -25.43 -6.58 -17.12
C PRO A 139 -25.24 -5.10 -16.79
N VAL A 140 -24.26 -4.45 -17.43
CA VAL A 140 -24.26 -3.00 -17.61
C VAL A 140 -25.13 -2.70 -18.83
N ARG A 141 -26.33 -2.17 -18.58
CA ARG A 141 -27.37 -1.99 -19.60
C ARG A 141 -26.95 -1.01 -20.70
N ALA A 142 -27.35 -1.29 -21.94
CA ALA A 142 -27.11 -0.43 -23.10
C ALA A 142 -27.58 1.01 -22.85
N LYS A 143 -26.73 2.01 -23.14
CA LYS A 143 -27.04 3.44 -22.95
C LYS A 143 -27.54 3.80 -21.54
N GLN A 144 -27.11 3.07 -20.53
CA GLN A 144 -27.43 3.35 -19.13
C GLN A 144 -26.18 3.51 -18.29
N GLN A 145 -26.39 3.92 -17.04
CA GLN A 145 -25.34 4.09 -16.05
C GLN A 145 -25.41 3.00 -14.99
N THR A 146 -24.24 2.61 -14.50
CA THR A 146 -24.11 1.76 -13.32
C THR A 146 -23.32 2.51 -12.26
N ARG A 147 -23.87 2.58 -11.05
CA ARG A 147 -23.21 3.13 -9.87
C ARG A 147 -22.70 1.98 -9.02
N ILE A 148 -21.43 2.05 -8.65
CA ILE A 148 -20.78 1.10 -7.76
C ILE A 148 -20.07 1.84 -6.63
N ARG A 149 -19.86 1.14 -5.53
CA ARG A 149 -19.02 1.60 -4.44
C ARG A 149 -18.18 0.46 -3.87
N LEU A 150 -16.90 0.72 -3.69
CA LEU A 150 -15.94 -0.14 -3.02
C LEU A 150 -15.56 0.51 -1.67
N VAL A 151 -15.54 -0.27 -0.59
CA VAL A 151 -14.93 0.15 0.69
C VAL A 151 -13.82 -0.81 1.05
N TYR A 152 -12.66 -0.29 1.41
CA TYR A 152 -11.56 -1.07 1.94
C TYR A 152 -10.94 -0.43 3.18
N PHE A 153 -10.34 -1.28 4.01
CA PHE A 153 -9.60 -0.89 5.19
C PHE A 153 -8.12 -1.13 4.99
N GLN A 154 -7.27 -0.27 5.56
CA GLN A 154 -5.83 -0.49 5.59
C GLN A 154 -5.20 0.06 6.87
N PRO A 155 -4.06 -0.48 7.33
CA PRO A 155 -3.25 0.17 8.34
C PRO A 155 -2.76 1.56 7.87
N ALA A 156 -2.74 2.53 8.79
CA ALA A 156 -2.22 3.88 8.57
C ALA A 156 -1.07 4.14 9.56
N MET A 157 0.05 3.49 9.29
CA MET A 157 1.21 3.51 10.19
C MET A 157 1.99 4.82 10.08
N VAL A 158 2.61 5.20 11.20
CA VAL A 158 3.55 6.30 11.28
C VAL A 158 4.95 5.74 11.49
N ASP A 159 5.89 6.22 10.67
CA ASP A 159 7.30 5.87 10.76
C ASP A 159 8.13 7.12 11.02
N THR A 160 8.92 7.11 12.09
CA THR A 160 9.80 8.24 12.44
C THR A 160 9.03 9.57 12.53
N GLY A 161 7.78 9.49 13.00
CA GLY A 161 6.88 10.62 13.14
C GLY A 161 6.19 11.09 11.85
N VAL A 162 6.35 10.38 10.72
CA VAL A 162 5.67 10.67 9.45
C VAL A 162 4.73 9.54 9.10
N GLY A 163 3.47 9.86 8.86
CA GLY A 163 2.51 8.94 8.26
C GLY A 163 2.30 9.24 6.79
N ARG A 164 1.92 8.20 6.05
CA ARG A 164 1.73 8.21 4.60
C ARG A 164 0.49 7.40 4.25
N TYR A 165 -0.31 7.96 3.37
CA TYR A 165 -1.45 7.30 2.73
C TYR A 165 -1.31 7.44 1.22
N VAL A 166 -1.56 6.36 0.50
CA VAL A 166 -1.55 6.34 -0.98
C VAL A 166 -2.90 5.85 -1.42
N TYR A 167 -3.55 6.65 -2.26
CA TYR A 167 -4.64 6.20 -3.11
C TYR A 167 -4.05 5.83 -4.47
N PRO A 168 -3.92 4.52 -4.77
CA PRO A 168 -3.27 4.05 -5.98
C PRO A 168 -4.18 4.33 -7.19
N LEU A 169 -3.65 5.09 -8.13
CA LEU A 169 -4.22 5.34 -9.45
C LEU A 169 -3.32 4.82 -10.56
N GLU A 170 -2.00 4.81 -10.39
CA GLU A 170 -1.04 4.31 -11.37
C GLU A 170 -0.94 2.78 -11.28
N GLU A 171 -1.46 2.02 -12.24
CA GLU A 171 -1.05 0.63 -12.40
C GLU A 171 0.24 0.57 -13.23
N GLY A 172 1.31 0.13 -12.56
CA GLY A 172 2.50 -0.34 -13.24
C GLY A 172 2.12 -1.65 -13.94
N GLY A 173 2.19 -1.67 -15.27
CA GLY A 173 1.79 -2.78 -16.10
C GLY A 173 2.36 -4.15 -15.71
N VAL A 174 1.51 -5.00 -15.15
CA VAL A 174 1.69 -6.45 -15.17
C VAL A 174 0.98 -7.02 -16.41
N ASP A 175 1.76 -7.79 -17.18
CA ASP A 175 1.49 -8.39 -18.49
C ASP A 175 1.27 -7.43 -19.67
N GLU A 176 2.27 -7.24 -20.54
CA GLU A 176 2.07 -6.68 -21.89
C GLU A 176 0.97 -7.42 -22.67
N GLU A 177 0.73 -8.71 -22.38
CA GLU A 177 -0.36 -9.50 -22.96
C GLU A 177 -1.75 -9.20 -22.34
N LYS A 178 -1.85 -8.84 -21.04
CA LYS A 178 -3.11 -8.33 -20.45
C LYS A 178 -3.34 -6.86 -20.82
N LEU A 179 -2.27 -6.05 -20.86
CA LEU A 179 -2.27 -4.64 -21.25
C LEU A 179 -2.76 -4.43 -22.70
N ALA A 180 -2.48 -5.39 -23.60
CA ALA A 180 -2.97 -5.35 -24.99
C ALA A 180 -4.47 -5.65 -25.13
N PHE A 181 -5.11 -6.25 -24.12
CA PHE A 181 -6.54 -6.60 -24.13
C PHE A 181 -7.44 -5.49 -23.57
N TRP A 182 -6.89 -4.59 -22.74
CA TRP A 182 -7.64 -3.54 -22.03
C TRP A 182 -7.40 -2.15 -22.64
N THR A 183 -8.32 -1.66 -23.48
CA THR A 183 -8.35 -0.24 -23.87
C THR A 183 -8.94 0.60 -22.74
N ALA A 184 -8.09 1.03 -21.80
CA ALA A 184 -8.46 1.79 -20.62
C ALA A 184 -8.87 3.25 -20.93
N ASN A 185 -10.03 3.69 -20.42
CA ASN A 185 -10.40 5.11 -20.35
C ASN A 185 -10.10 5.65 -18.95
N SER A 186 -8.90 6.21 -18.77
CA SER A 186 -8.44 6.80 -17.50
C SER A 186 -9.05 8.18 -17.20
N ASN A 187 -9.91 8.69 -18.07
CA ASN A 187 -10.44 10.05 -17.94
C ASN A 187 -11.81 10.04 -17.25
N VAL A 188 -11.92 10.88 -16.23
CA VAL A 188 -13.19 11.23 -15.62
C VAL A 188 -13.83 12.35 -16.43
N SER A 189 -15.06 12.19 -16.89
CA SER A 189 -15.72 13.16 -17.79
C SER A 189 -16.56 14.21 -17.06
N HIS A 190 -17.07 13.92 -15.86
CA HIS A 190 -18.04 14.77 -15.17
C HIS A 190 -17.52 15.34 -13.85
N HIS A 191 -17.25 14.49 -12.85
CA HIS A 191 -16.87 14.91 -11.50
C HIS A 191 -15.82 14.01 -10.88
N PHE A 192 -14.76 14.62 -10.35
CA PHE A 192 -13.77 13.96 -9.53
C PHE A 192 -13.71 14.66 -8.17
N SER A 193 -13.77 13.91 -7.08
CA SER A 193 -13.38 14.42 -5.76
C SER A 193 -12.56 13.44 -4.94
N PHE A 194 -11.63 13.98 -4.19
CA PHE A 194 -10.84 13.28 -3.18
C PHE A 194 -10.92 14.06 -1.86
N ASP A 195 -11.54 13.43 -0.87
CA ASP A 195 -11.81 13.98 0.45
C ASP A 195 -11.13 13.09 1.50
N LEU A 196 -10.07 13.58 2.12
CA LEU A 196 -9.40 12.88 3.22
C LEU A 196 -9.57 13.63 4.53
N LYS A 197 -10.00 12.91 5.58
CA LYS A 197 -10.11 13.38 6.95
C LYS A 197 -9.10 12.64 7.83
N LEU A 198 -8.10 13.36 8.34
CA LEU A 198 -7.12 12.85 9.31
C LEU A 198 -7.53 13.27 10.73
N ARG A 199 -7.74 12.29 11.61
CA ARG A 199 -8.07 12.47 13.02
C ARG A 199 -7.00 11.80 13.88
N SER A 200 -6.06 12.60 14.39
CA SER A 200 -4.94 12.12 15.19
C SER A 200 -5.06 12.51 16.67
N GLY A 201 -4.91 11.53 17.55
CA GLY A 201 -4.76 11.74 19.00
C GLY A 201 -3.41 12.36 19.40
N TYR A 202 -2.50 12.53 18.43
CA TYR A 202 -1.22 13.21 18.61
C TYR A 202 -1.18 14.51 17.79
N PRO A 203 -0.46 15.55 18.26
CA PRO A 203 -0.37 16.79 17.51
C PRO A 203 0.38 16.59 16.19
N VAL A 204 -0.23 17.10 15.11
CA VAL A 204 0.27 17.07 13.74
C VAL A 204 0.74 18.48 13.35
N ASP A 205 1.99 18.59 12.88
CA ASP A 205 2.60 19.84 12.45
C ASP A 205 2.27 20.23 11.01
N ALA A 206 2.13 19.23 10.12
CA ALA A 206 1.90 19.46 8.71
C ALA A 206 1.16 18.28 8.08
N VAL A 207 0.28 18.59 7.12
CA VAL A 207 -0.34 17.66 6.17
C VAL A 207 -0.09 18.19 4.75
N ARG A 208 0.24 17.31 3.80
CA ARG A 208 0.53 17.68 2.40
C ARG A 208 0.04 16.61 1.43
N LEU A 209 -0.32 17.06 0.22
CA LEU A 209 -0.61 16.23 -0.95
C LEU A 209 0.33 16.71 -2.08
N PRO A 210 1.56 16.15 -2.22
CA PRO A 210 2.50 16.53 -3.28
C PRO A 210 1.91 16.36 -4.68
N ASN A 211 2.48 17.03 -5.69
CA ASN A 211 2.06 16.98 -7.11
C ASN A 211 0.63 17.45 -7.42
N HIS A 212 -0.16 17.83 -6.42
CA HIS A 212 -1.52 18.36 -6.59
C HIS A 212 -1.66 19.76 -5.96
N PRO A 213 -1.11 20.82 -6.58
CA PRO A 213 -1.16 22.18 -6.03
C PRO A 213 -2.58 22.77 -5.91
N GLY A 214 -3.57 22.15 -6.54
CA GLY A 214 -4.98 22.54 -6.43
C GLY A 214 -5.72 21.99 -5.20
N ALA A 215 -5.08 21.13 -4.40
CA ALA A 215 -5.69 20.56 -3.20
C ALA A 215 -5.72 21.58 -2.06
N GLN A 216 -6.85 21.62 -1.36
CA GLN A 216 -7.06 22.46 -0.18
C GLN A 216 -6.80 21.63 1.07
N VAL A 217 -5.83 22.06 1.88
CA VAL A 217 -5.52 21.44 3.16
C VAL A 217 -5.94 22.40 4.28
N THR A 218 -6.89 21.97 5.11
CA THR A 218 -7.41 22.78 6.22
C THR A 218 -7.21 22.08 7.56
N ARG A 219 -6.99 22.87 8.60
CA ARG A 219 -6.89 22.41 9.99
C ARG A 219 -8.17 22.83 10.72
N ASN A 220 -9.00 21.87 11.10
CA ASN A 220 -10.35 22.13 11.61
C ASN A 220 -10.43 22.17 13.16
N GLY A 221 -9.35 21.84 13.86
CA GLY A 221 -9.27 21.84 15.33
C GLY A 221 -8.00 21.17 15.87
N SER A 222 -7.95 20.90 17.17
CA SER A 222 -6.86 20.09 17.76
C SER A 222 -6.98 18.64 17.30
N GLY A 223 -6.07 18.19 16.44
CA GLY A 223 -5.99 16.80 16.00
C GLY A 223 -6.75 16.47 14.71
N GLU A 224 -7.47 17.42 14.11
CA GLU A 224 -8.21 17.18 12.85
C GLU A 224 -7.69 18.02 11.67
N TRP A 225 -7.43 17.34 10.56
CA TRP A 225 -7.05 17.93 9.28
C TRP A 225 -7.91 17.36 8.16
N THR A 226 -8.22 18.18 7.16
CA THR A 226 -8.90 17.74 5.95
C THR A 226 -8.11 18.12 4.71
N VAL A 227 -8.09 17.21 3.73
CA VAL A 227 -7.57 17.42 2.38
C VAL A 227 -8.75 17.29 1.43
N HIS A 228 -8.97 18.30 0.60
CA HIS A 228 -10.04 18.32 -0.40
C HIS A 228 -9.45 18.67 -1.76
N LEU A 229 -9.68 17.81 -2.75
CA LEU A 229 -9.33 18.02 -4.15
C LEU A 229 -10.57 17.73 -4.99
N GLU A 230 -11.06 18.72 -5.73
CA GLU A 230 -12.24 18.59 -6.57
C GLU A 230 -11.98 19.13 -7.98
N ARG A 231 -12.48 18.41 -8.98
CA ARG A 231 -12.55 18.83 -10.38
C ARG A 231 -13.93 18.49 -10.93
N GLY A 232 -14.53 19.41 -11.66
CA GLY A 232 -15.80 19.13 -12.33
C GLY A 232 -15.98 20.00 -13.56
N ALA A 233 -16.79 19.52 -14.49
CA ALA A 233 -17.36 20.37 -15.53
C ALA A 233 -18.28 21.40 -14.85
N GLY A 234 -18.12 22.69 -15.16
CA GLY A 234 -18.65 23.81 -14.36
C GLY A 234 -20.07 23.64 -13.79
N GLN A 235 -20.25 24.09 -12.54
CA GLN A 235 -21.49 24.14 -11.73
C GLN A 235 -22.65 23.26 -12.22
N ILE A 236 -22.69 22.01 -11.77
CA ILE A 236 -23.91 21.20 -11.79
C ILE A 236 -24.34 20.97 -10.35
N ALA A 237 -25.54 21.47 -10.05
CA ALA A 237 -26.20 21.32 -8.75
C ALA A 237 -26.41 19.83 -8.44
N ALA A 238 -26.12 19.45 -7.20
CA ALA A 238 -26.34 18.11 -6.66
C ALA A 238 -27.62 17.46 -7.21
N GLU A 239 -27.48 16.45 -8.07
CA GLU A 239 -28.59 15.63 -8.50
C GLU A 239 -29.09 14.87 -7.27
N LYS A 240 -30.29 15.23 -6.81
CA LYS A 240 -30.98 14.50 -5.74
C LYS A 240 -31.30 13.08 -6.21
N GLU A 241 -31.02 12.12 -5.34
CA GLU A 241 -31.38 10.71 -5.49
C GLU A 241 -32.84 10.55 -5.94
N GLY A 242 -33.05 9.93 -7.11
CA GLY A 242 -34.38 9.44 -7.51
C GLY A 242 -34.80 9.63 -8.96
N ASN A 243 -34.02 10.25 -9.85
CA ASN A 243 -34.43 10.36 -11.26
C ASN A 243 -33.23 10.27 -12.22
N ALA A 244 -32.88 9.05 -12.62
CA ALA A 244 -31.89 8.82 -13.67
C ALA A 244 -32.43 9.38 -15.00
N LYS A 245 -31.86 10.49 -15.49
CA LYS A 245 -32.08 10.89 -16.89
C LYS A 245 -31.42 9.85 -17.80
N ALA A 246 -32.03 9.61 -18.96
CA ALA A 246 -31.42 8.82 -20.02
C ALA A 246 -30.05 9.43 -20.40
N PHE A 247 -29.03 8.57 -20.52
CA PHE A 247 -27.69 8.97 -20.95
C PHE A 247 -27.73 9.53 -22.39
N ASP A 248 -27.21 10.74 -22.57
CA ASP A 248 -27.01 11.36 -23.89
C ASP A 248 -25.53 11.24 -24.30
N PRO A 249 -25.18 10.35 -25.24
CA PRO A 249 -23.80 10.09 -25.66
C PRO A 249 -23.11 11.29 -26.34
N ASP A 250 -23.85 12.32 -26.76
CA ASP A 250 -23.30 13.44 -27.55
C ASP A 250 -22.83 14.64 -26.68
N THR A 251 -22.95 14.56 -25.34
CA THR A 251 -22.57 15.64 -24.41
C THR A 251 -21.21 15.43 -23.72
N GLY A 252 -20.20 15.00 -24.50
CA GLY A 252 -18.83 14.86 -24.00
C GLY A 252 -18.17 16.22 -23.74
N ASN A 253 -18.24 16.72 -22.50
CA ASN A 253 -17.23 17.67 -22.02
C ASN A 253 -15.89 16.93 -21.92
N GLY A 254 -14.78 17.60 -22.27
CA GLY A 254 -13.44 17.01 -22.15
C GLY A 254 -13.13 16.52 -20.74
N ALA A 255 -12.13 15.63 -20.61
CA ALA A 255 -11.70 15.06 -19.33
C ALA A 255 -11.52 16.14 -18.24
N VAL A 256 -12.18 15.96 -17.09
CA VAL A 256 -12.05 16.86 -15.93
C VAL A 256 -10.91 16.44 -15.00
N PHE A 257 -10.54 15.15 -15.04
CA PHE A 257 -9.43 14.58 -14.29
C PHE A 257 -8.90 13.32 -15.00
N SER A 258 -7.59 13.07 -14.89
CA SER A 258 -6.94 11.84 -15.37
C SER A 258 -6.57 10.98 -14.17
N LEU A 259 -6.91 9.70 -14.21
CA LEU A 259 -6.62 8.71 -13.17
C LEU A 259 -5.26 8.04 -13.40
N ASP A 260 -4.27 8.80 -13.86
CA ASP A 260 -2.93 8.32 -14.26
C ASP A 260 -1.83 8.68 -13.26
N GLN A 261 -2.19 9.26 -12.10
CA GLN A 261 -1.26 9.66 -11.05
C GLN A 261 -1.79 9.33 -9.66
N ASP A 262 -0.98 8.63 -8.85
CA ASP A 262 -1.33 8.30 -7.46
C ASP A 262 -1.55 9.55 -6.62
N LEU A 263 -2.54 9.52 -5.72
CA LEU A 263 -2.69 10.57 -4.70
C LEU A 263 -1.98 10.15 -3.42
N VAL A 264 -0.90 10.85 -3.07
CA VAL A 264 -0.09 10.55 -1.87
C VAL A 264 -0.28 11.63 -0.82
N VAL A 265 -0.89 11.30 0.33
CA VAL A 265 -1.02 12.20 1.47
C VAL A 265 0.02 11.89 2.55
N TYR A 266 0.73 12.92 2.97
CA TYR A 266 1.69 12.90 4.06
C TYR A 266 1.19 13.68 5.25
N TRP A 267 1.43 13.16 6.45
CA TRP A 267 1.30 13.94 7.68
C TRP A 267 2.49 13.73 8.60
N ARG A 268 2.83 14.76 9.39
CA ARG A 268 3.94 14.72 10.34
C ARG A 268 3.47 15.05 11.74
N HIS A 269 3.78 14.17 12.67
CA HIS A 269 3.65 14.42 14.10
C HIS A 269 4.68 15.42 14.62
N GLN A 270 4.31 16.17 15.65
CA GLN A 270 5.24 17.06 16.34
C GLN A 270 6.50 16.34 16.83
N PRO A 271 7.68 16.97 16.74
CA PRO A 271 8.91 16.41 17.28
C PRO A 271 8.83 16.32 18.82
N GLY A 272 9.62 15.42 19.40
CA GLY A 272 9.75 15.30 20.86
C GLY A 272 8.63 14.54 21.56
N LEU A 273 7.63 14.05 20.82
CA LEU A 273 6.57 13.22 21.39
C LEU A 273 7.16 11.95 22.05
N PRO A 274 6.58 11.48 23.16
CA PRO A 274 7.10 10.32 23.89
C PRO A 274 6.92 9.03 23.07
N GLY A 275 7.70 8.00 23.40
CA GLY A 275 7.27 6.63 23.10
C GLY A 275 5.91 6.36 23.76
N SER A 276 5.10 5.49 23.16
CA SER A 276 3.73 5.29 23.60
C SER A 276 3.28 3.84 23.43
N VAL A 277 2.30 3.48 24.25
CA VAL A 277 1.42 2.35 24.02
C VAL A 277 0.00 2.88 23.90
N ASP A 278 -0.62 2.60 22.77
CA ASP A 278 -1.96 3.02 22.43
C ASP A 278 -2.90 1.79 22.37
N LEU A 279 -4.10 1.91 22.93
CA LEU A 279 -5.11 0.85 22.93
C LEU A 279 -6.41 1.34 22.27
N VAL A 280 -6.86 0.59 21.27
CA VAL A 280 -8.21 0.68 20.71
C VAL A 280 -8.90 -0.64 21.00
N ALA A 281 -10.12 -0.58 21.51
CA ALA A 281 -10.88 -1.78 21.87
C ALA A 281 -12.32 -1.70 21.36
N PHE A 282 -12.88 -2.86 21.08
CA PHE A 282 -14.28 -3.07 20.76
C PHE A 282 -14.79 -4.24 21.57
N LYS A 283 -15.83 -3.99 22.36
CA LYS A 283 -16.50 -4.95 23.22
C LYS A 283 -17.93 -4.46 23.45
N PRO A 284 -18.93 -5.07 22.78
CA PRO A 284 -20.30 -4.55 22.80
C PRO A 284 -20.94 -4.63 24.20
N GLU A 285 -20.61 -5.66 24.97
CA GLU A 285 -21.14 -5.96 26.29
C GLU A 285 -20.06 -6.59 27.19
N ALA A 286 -20.19 -6.42 28.52
CA ALA A 286 -19.14 -6.77 29.48
C ALA A 286 -18.82 -8.27 29.58
N ASP A 287 -19.80 -9.13 29.33
CA ASP A 287 -19.70 -10.58 29.38
C ASP A 287 -19.27 -11.21 28.03
N LYS A 288 -19.21 -10.41 26.97
CA LYS A 288 -18.79 -10.86 25.63
C LYS A 288 -17.27 -10.83 25.48
N ARG A 289 -16.79 -11.55 24.46
CA ARG A 289 -15.42 -11.38 23.95
C ARG A 289 -15.25 -9.94 23.45
N GLY A 290 -14.13 -9.31 23.79
CA GLY A 290 -13.71 -8.06 23.18
C GLY A 290 -12.56 -8.28 22.20
N THR A 291 -12.42 -7.40 21.22
CA THR A 291 -11.27 -7.30 20.30
C THR A 291 -10.48 -6.06 20.65
N PHE A 292 -9.16 -6.12 20.51
CA PHE A 292 -8.29 -4.98 20.72
C PHE A 292 -7.25 -4.85 19.61
N MET A 293 -6.80 -3.62 19.42
CA MET A 293 -5.62 -3.24 18.67
C MET A 293 -4.70 -2.47 19.62
N LEU A 294 -3.49 -3.00 19.81
CA LEU A 294 -2.43 -2.41 20.60
C LEU A 294 -1.36 -1.86 19.66
N THR A 295 -1.08 -0.57 19.72
CA THR A 295 0.03 0.03 18.97
C THR A 295 1.15 0.43 19.91
N VAL A 296 2.33 -0.14 19.70
CA VAL A 296 3.55 0.18 20.45
C VAL A 296 4.45 1.03 19.57
N THR A 297 4.71 2.26 20.01
CA THR A 297 5.63 3.19 19.36
C THR A 297 6.89 3.34 20.24
N PRO A 298 8.03 2.73 19.88
CA PRO A 298 9.23 2.77 20.70
C PRO A 298 9.77 4.17 20.97
N GLY A 299 10.21 4.42 22.20
CA GLY A 299 10.91 5.63 22.61
C GLY A 299 12.40 5.37 22.85
N GLY A 300 13.28 6.07 22.14
CA GLY A 300 14.68 6.31 22.56
C GLY A 300 15.71 5.16 22.68
N ASP A 301 15.38 3.87 22.61
CA ASP A 301 16.32 2.80 23.01
C ASP A 301 17.20 2.20 21.89
N LEU A 302 16.95 2.60 20.64
CA LEU A 302 17.68 2.11 19.47
C LEU A 302 18.78 3.09 19.07
N GLY A 303 19.95 2.95 19.69
CA GLY A 303 21.13 3.78 19.41
C GLY A 303 21.82 3.46 18.08
N PRO A 304 22.71 4.35 17.56
CA PRO A 304 23.42 4.14 16.31
C PRO A 304 24.41 2.96 16.38
N ILE A 305 24.62 2.28 15.25
CA ILE A 305 25.61 1.21 15.10
C ILE A 305 27.01 1.84 14.96
N SER A 306 27.93 1.57 15.88
CA SER A 306 29.26 2.23 15.91
C SER A 306 30.39 1.49 15.21
N GLN A 307 30.21 0.23 14.79
CA GLN A 307 31.28 -0.62 14.26
C GLN A 307 31.45 -0.57 12.73
N GLY A 308 30.72 0.33 12.06
CA GLY A 308 30.66 0.40 10.59
C GLY A 308 29.78 -0.70 9.99
N THR A 309 28.95 -0.33 9.02
CA THR A 309 28.00 -1.26 8.36
C THR A 309 28.47 -1.56 6.94
N ASP A 310 28.26 -2.79 6.49
CA ASP A 310 28.48 -3.20 5.10
C ASP A 310 27.16 -3.16 4.34
N TRP A 311 27.15 -2.47 3.21
CA TRP A 311 25.96 -2.20 2.40
C TRP A 311 26.09 -2.81 1.03
N THR A 312 25.10 -3.57 0.60
CA THR A 312 25.03 -4.11 -0.76
C THR A 312 23.79 -3.61 -1.44
N PHE A 313 23.95 -2.74 -2.44
CA PHE A 313 22.86 -2.26 -3.27
C PHE A 313 22.68 -3.20 -4.45
N VAL A 314 21.52 -3.84 -4.54
CA VAL A 314 21.13 -4.77 -5.59
C VAL A 314 20.11 -4.05 -6.46
N LEU A 315 20.55 -3.58 -7.62
CA LEU A 315 19.80 -2.66 -8.46
C LEU A 315 19.31 -3.37 -9.72
N ASP A 316 18.00 -3.34 -9.90
CA ASP A 316 17.36 -3.85 -11.10
C ASP A 316 17.69 -2.95 -12.30
N VAL A 317 18.19 -3.57 -13.37
CA VAL A 317 18.49 -2.93 -14.66
C VAL A 317 17.73 -3.63 -15.79
N SER A 318 16.55 -4.18 -15.50
CA SER A 318 15.65 -4.80 -16.47
C SER A 318 14.92 -3.77 -17.34
N GLY A 319 14.25 -4.22 -18.41
CA GLY A 319 13.73 -3.33 -19.45
C GLY A 319 12.62 -2.41 -18.94
N SER A 320 11.87 -2.85 -17.93
CA SER A 320 10.85 -2.08 -17.22
C SER A 320 11.45 -0.87 -16.47
N MET A 321 12.73 -0.95 -16.07
CA MET A 321 13.45 0.14 -15.41
C MET A 321 13.83 1.30 -16.35
N GLN A 322 13.56 1.18 -17.65
CA GLN A 322 13.76 2.27 -18.60
C GLN A 322 12.96 3.52 -18.17
N GLY A 323 13.66 4.64 -18.00
CA GLY A 323 13.05 5.90 -17.53
C GLY A 323 12.94 6.03 -15.99
N LYS A 324 12.94 4.92 -15.24
CA LYS A 324 12.93 4.91 -13.77
C LYS A 324 14.33 4.83 -13.16
N PHE A 325 15.26 4.18 -13.87
CA PHE A 325 16.61 3.89 -13.37
C PHE A 325 17.39 5.15 -12.97
N ALA A 326 17.23 6.27 -13.68
CA ALA A 326 17.91 7.53 -13.34
C ALA A 326 17.47 8.07 -11.96
N THR A 327 16.17 8.00 -11.65
CA THR A 327 15.64 8.41 -10.35
C THR A 327 16.11 7.48 -9.23
N LEU A 328 16.18 6.18 -9.50
CA LEU A 328 16.78 5.19 -8.60
C LEU A 328 18.25 5.51 -8.34
N ALA A 329 19.02 5.75 -9.40
CA ALA A 329 20.44 6.05 -9.32
C ALA A 329 20.68 7.31 -8.46
N ASP A 330 19.86 8.35 -8.62
CA ASP A 330 19.93 9.54 -7.76
C ASP A 330 19.62 9.22 -6.29
N GLY A 331 18.54 8.48 -6.01
CA GLY A 331 18.18 8.07 -4.65
C GLY A 331 19.28 7.25 -3.96
N VAL A 332 19.84 6.27 -4.66
CA VAL A 332 20.98 5.45 -4.18
C VAL A 332 22.22 6.31 -3.95
N SER A 333 22.51 7.24 -4.85
CA SER A 333 23.65 8.16 -4.74
C SER A 333 23.53 9.04 -3.49
N GLN A 334 22.33 9.55 -3.21
CA GLN A 334 22.06 10.31 -1.99
C GLN A 334 22.21 9.44 -0.73
N ALA A 335 21.76 8.19 -0.77
CA ALA A 335 21.91 7.23 0.33
C ALA A 335 23.39 7.00 0.68
N ILE A 336 24.18 6.65 -0.34
CA ILE A 336 25.61 6.39 -0.20
C ILE A 336 26.35 7.66 0.27
N GLY A 337 25.95 8.84 -0.23
CA GLY A 337 26.52 10.12 0.19
C GLY A 337 26.27 10.50 1.65
N LYS A 338 25.33 9.84 2.35
CA LYS A 338 25.07 10.04 3.79
C LYS A 338 25.75 8.99 4.68
N MET A 339 26.39 7.98 4.08
CA MET A 339 27.12 6.97 4.82
C MET A 339 28.37 7.56 5.48
N ARG A 340 28.82 6.94 6.56
CA ARG A 340 30.05 7.35 7.23
C ARG A 340 31.24 6.76 6.48
N PRO A 341 32.43 7.39 6.52
CA PRO A 341 33.63 6.83 5.91
C PRO A 341 34.05 5.45 6.43
N THR A 342 33.56 5.03 7.61
CA THR A 342 33.76 3.69 8.18
C THR A 342 32.80 2.63 7.63
N ASP A 343 31.71 3.05 6.99
CA ASP A 343 30.79 2.16 6.30
C ASP A 343 31.39 1.77 4.94
N ARG A 344 31.07 0.56 4.47
CA ARG A 344 31.46 0.10 3.13
C ARG A 344 30.22 -0.14 2.28
N PHE A 345 30.31 0.09 0.99
CA PHE A 345 29.24 -0.21 0.05
C PHE A 345 29.74 -1.09 -1.10
N ARG A 346 28.82 -1.85 -1.69
CA ARG A 346 28.97 -2.72 -2.84
C ARG A 346 27.77 -2.48 -3.76
N LEU A 347 27.99 -2.39 -5.08
CA LEU A 347 26.94 -2.20 -6.08
C LEU A 347 26.84 -3.45 -6.96
N ILE A 348 25.66 -4.05 -7.01
CA ILE A 348 25.33 -5.21 -7.84
C ILE A 348 24.18 -4.80 -8.76
N LEU A 349 24.31 -5.10 -10.04
CA LEU A 349 23.30 -4.86 -11.06
C LEU A 349 22.73 -6.21 -11.50
N PHE A 350 21.41 -6.30 -11.69
CA PHE A 350 20.82 -7.53 -12.22
C PHE A 350 19.74 -7.26 -13.28
N ASN A 351 19.71 -8.15 -14.28
CA ASN A 351 18.68 -8.28 -15.30
C ASN A 351 18.53 -9.79 -15.59
N ASP A 352 18.81 -10.31 -16.79
CA ASP A 352 18.93 -11.75 -17.06
C ASP A 352 20.04 -12.47 -16.24
N ARG A 353 21.04 -11.72 -15.79
CA ARG A 353 22.14 -12.16 -14.91
C ARG A 353 22.45 -11.11 -13.85
N ALA A 354 23.14 -11.50 -12.79
CA ALA A 354 23.75 -10.57 -11.85
C ALA A 354 25.20 -10.25 -12.27
N ARG A 355 25.62 -9.00 -12.08
CA ARG A 355 27.01 -8.56 -12.21
C ARG A 355 27.33 -7.54 -11.13
N GLU A 356 28.53 -7.63 -10.58
CA GLU A 356 29.03 -6.60 -9.68
C GLU A 356 29.58 -5.40 -10.47
N LEU A 357 29.22 -4.19 -10.05
CA LEU A 357 29.77 -2.94 -10.59
C LEU A 357 31.03 -2.52 -9.82
N THR A 358 31.03 -2.66 -8.49
CA THR A 358 32.19 -2.40 -7.62
C THR A 358 33.19 -3.58 -7.61
N PRO A 359 34.45 -3.37 -7.20
CA PRO A 359 35.42 -4.44 -6.95
C PRO A 359 35.31 -4.96 -5.51
N GLY A 360 34.15 -5.45 -5.11
CA GLY A 360 33.81 -5.79 -3.73
C GLY A 360 33.37 -4.58 -2.90
N PHE A 361 33.47 -4.73 -1.58
CA PHE A 361 33.16 -3.66 -0.63
C PHE A 361 34.20 -2.53 -0.68
N VAL A 362 33.75 -1.33 -1.01
CA VAL A 362 34.55 -0.10 -1.00
C VAL A 362 34.14 0.81 0.15
N ASN A 363 35.11 1.50 0.77
CA ASN A 363 34.80 2.47 1.83
C ASN A 363 33.99 3.65 1.26
N ALA A 364 32.99 4.13 2.00
CA ALA A 364 32.16 5.27 1.63
C ALA A 364 32.89 6.63 1.79
N THR A 365 34.08 6.78 1.20
CA THR A 365 34.77 8.08 1.15
C THR A 365 34.16 8.96 0.05
N PRO A 366 34.15 10.30 0.20
CA PRO A 366 33.55 11.19 -0.79
C PRO A 366 34.06 10.97 -2.23
N GLU A 367 35.32 10.56 -2.39
CA GLU A 367 35.94 10.26 -3.69
C GLU A 367 35.41 8.96 -4.28
N ALA A 368 35.34 7.90 -3.47
CA ALA A 368 34.81 6.60 -3.89
C ALA A 368 33.32 6.70 -4.24
N VAL A 369 32.54 7.44 -3.44
CA VAL A 369 31.12 7.68 -3.71
C VAL A 369 30.95 8.35 -5.08
N ARG A 370 31.67 9.45 -5.35
CA ARG A 370 31.59 10.14 -6.65
C ARG A 370 31.94 9.23 -7.82
N LEU A 371 33.04 8.46 -7.69
CA LEU A 371 33.47 7.54 -8.74
C LEU A 371 32.38 6.52 -9.10
N TRP A 372 31.81 5.86 -8.10
CA TRP A 372 30.85 4.79 -8.34
C TRP A 372 29.46 5.28 -8.71
N VAL A 373 29.08 6.48 -8.28
CA VAL A 373 27.90 7.18 -8.78
C VAL A 373 28.04 7.51 -10.27
N ASP A 374 29.19 8.06 -10.69
CA ASP A 374 29.45 8.35 -12.10
C ASP A 374 29.46 7.08 -12.98
N GLU A 375 29.90 5.93 -12.45
CA GLU A 375 29.82 4.64 -13.16
C GLU A 375 28.39 4.10 -13.21
N MET A 376 27.60 4.26 -12.15
CA MET A 376 26.19 3.86 -12.12
C MET A 376 25.35 4.65 -13.13
N ASP A 377 25.61 5.95 -13.30
CA ASP A 377 24.92 6.80 -14.27
C ASP A 377 25.13 6.38 -15.74
N LYS A 378 26.16 5.56 -16.02
CA LYS A 378 26.45 5.03 -17.37
C LYS A 378 25.69 3.75 -17.68
N VAL A 379 25.04 3.14 -16.67
CA VAL A 379 24.34 1.87 -16.83
C VAL A 379 23.08 2.07 -17.66
N GLN A 380 22.88 1.18 -18.63
CA GLN A 380 21.68 1.13 -19.45
C GLN A 380 20.85 -0.10 -19.09
N PRO A 381 19.53 0.05 -18.91
CA PRO A 381 18.63 -1.07 -18.72
C PRO A 381 18.65 -2.04 -19.92
N GLY A 382 18.46 -3.33 -19.66
CA GLY A 382 18.44 -4.44 -20.64
C GLY A 382 17.30 -5.42 -20.35
N SER A 383 17.14 -6.51 -21.12
CA SER A 383 16.00 -7.43 -20.93
C SER A 383 16.18 -8.44 -19.78
N GLY A 384 15.06 -8.96 -19.27
CA GLY A 384 14.98 -10.03 -18.26
C GLY A 384 15.11 -9.56 -16.80
N THR A 385 14.55 -10.32 -15.85
CA THR A 385 14.54 -10.00 -14.41
C THR A 385 14.81 -11.27 -13.58
N ASN A 386 16.09 -11.58 -13.37
CA ASN A 386 16.60 -12.70 -12.57
C ASN A 386 16.93 -12.23 -11.15
N LEU A 387 15.86 -12.01 -10.38
CA LEU A 387 15.94 -11.52 -9.01
C LEU A 387 16.76 -12.47 -8.11
N TYR A 388 16.62 -13.78 -8.31
CA TYR A 388 17.34 -14.79 -7.51
C TYR A 388 18.85 -14.65 -7.65
N ALA A 389 19.36 -14.46 -8.87
CA ALA A 389 20.79 -14.25 -9.10
C ALA A 389 21.30 -12.97 -8.42
N GLY A 390 20.53 -11.89 -8.45
CA GLY A 390 20.90 -10.63 -7.80
C GLY A 390 21.05 -10.79 -6.28
N ILE A 391 20.11 -11.47 -5.64
CA ILE A 391 20.17 -11.75 -4.19
C ILE A 391 21.29 -12.75 -3.88
N ALA A 392 21.47 -13.80 -4.68
CA ALA A 392 22.54 -14.78 -4.47
C ALA A 392 23.94 -14.15 -4.54
N GLU A 393 24.16 -13.24 -5.49
CA GLU A 393 25.41 -12.48 -5.62
C GLU A 393 25.64 -11.55 -4.43
N ALA A 394 24.57 -10.94 -3.91
CA ALA A 394 24.64 -10.09 -2.72
C ALA A 394 24.99 -10.86 -1.44
N LEU A 395 24.62 -12.14 -1.37
CA LEU A 395 24.94 -13.03 -0.27
C LEU A 395 26.34 -13.65 -0.38
N ALA A 396 27.00 -13.50 -1.53
CA ALA A 396 28.36 -13.95 -1.73
C ALA A 396 29.36 -13.04 -0.99
N ASP A 397 30.45 -13.62 -0.49
CA ASP A 397 31.60 -12.91 0.08
C ASP A 397 31.29 -11.93 1.24
N MET A 398 30.32 -12.29 2.09
CA MET A 398 29.96 -11.52 3.29
C MET A 398 30.92 -11.80 4.46
N ASP A 399 31.39 -10.73 5.09
CA ASP A 399 32.25 -10.75 6.28
C ASP A 399 31.44 -11.06 7.55
N ALA A 400 31.68 -12.19 8.21
CA ALA A 400 30.88 -12.63 9.34
C ALA A 400 30.91 -11.68 10.57
N ASP A 401 31.94 -10.82 10.68
CA ASP A 401 32.15 -9.97 11.85
C ASP A 401 31.48 -8.58 11.73
N ARG A 402 30.85 -8.26 10.59
CA ARG A 402 30.17 -6.97 10.37
C ARG A 402 28.68 -7.14 10.14
N THR A 403 27.93 -6.11 10.51
CA THR A 403 26.51 -6.04 10.17
C THR A 403 26.34 -5.76 8.67
N HIS A 404 25.59 -6.63 7.98
CA HIS A 404 25.28 -6.50 6.57
C HIS A 404 23.83 -6.07 6.32
N ALA A 405 23.68 -5.14 5.38
CA ALA A 405 22.41 -4.65 4.90
C ALA A 405 22.36 -4.77 3.38
N ILE A 406 21.31 -5.41 2.86
CA ILE A 406 21.04 -5.51 1.43
C ILE A 406 19.92 -4.53 1.11
N VAL A 407 20.17 -3.62 0.17
CA VAL A 407 19.17 -2.71 -0.38
C VAL A 407 18.84 -3.18 -1.79
N LEU A 408 17.70 -3.86 -1.94
CA LEU A 408 17.16 -4.29 -3.23
C LEU A 408 16.24 -3.20 -3.78
N VAL A 409 16.42 -2.81 -5.03
CA VAL A 409 15.50 -1.91 -5.73
C VAL A 409 15.06 -2.57 -7.02
N THR A 410 13.75 -2.76 -7.22
CA THR A 410 13.18 -3.49 -8.36
C THR A 410 11.77 -2.99 -8.70
N ASP A 411 11.40 -3.06 -9.98
CA ASP A 411 10.04 -2.77 -10.47
C ASP A 411 9.32 -3.99 -11.05
N GLY A 412 9.95 -5.16 -11.05
CA GLY A 412 9.52 -6.32 -11.84
C GLY A 412 9.12 -7.56 -11.05
N VAL A 413 8.50 -8.49 -11.78
CA VAL A 413 8.23 -9.87 -11.34
C VAL A 413 9.45 -10.71 -11.66
N ALA A 414 9.88 -11.57 -10.73
CA ALA A 414 10.90 -12.57 -11.01
C ALA A 414 10.41 -13.49 -12.14
N ASN A 415 10.95 -13.33 -13.35
CA ASN A 415 10.49 -14.02 -14.56
C ASN A 415 11.55 -14.95 -15.16
N VAL A 416 12.79 -14.89 -14.65
CA VAL A 416 13.91 -15.72 -15.09
C VAL A 416 14.56 -16.37 -13.88
N GLY A 417 14.92 -17.66 -14.00
CA GLY A 417 15.59 -18.41 -12.94
C GLY A 417 14.63 -19.02 -11.92
N HIS A 418 15.03 -19.06 -10.65
CA HIS A 418 14.17 -19.51 -9.56
C HIS A 418 13.13 -18.44 -9.24
N THR A 419 11.85 -18.82 -9.29
CA THR A 419 10.71 -17.91 -9.06
C THR A 419 9.85 -18.33 -7.87
N ALA A 420 10.06 -19.53 -7.33
CA ALA A 420 9.33 -20.03 -6.17
C ALA A 420 9.80 -19.32 -4.89
N GLN A 421 8.86 -18.77 -4.11
CA GLN A 421 9.13 -18.05 -2.86
C GLN A 421 10.03 -18.82 -1.89
N ARG A 422 9.81 -20.13 -1.76
CA ARG A 422 10.61 -21.00 -0.89
C ARG A 422 12.09 -20.99 -1.23
N ASP A 423 12.47 -20.99 -2.51
CA ASP A 423 13.87 -21.01 -2.92
C ASP A 423 14.61 -19.75 -2.43
N PHE A 424 13.94 -18.59 -2.46
CA PHE A 424 14.48 -17.33 -1.96
C PHE A 424 14.58 -17.32 -0.43
N ILE A 425 13.58 -17.86 0.28
CA ILE A 425 13.62 -17.98 1.74
C ILE A 425 14.79 -18.91 2.16
N ASP A 426 14.93 -20.06 1.51
CA ASP A 426 16.03 -21.00 1.76
C ASP A 426 17.40 -20.38 1.44
N LEU A 427 17.47 -19.47 0.47
CA LEU A 427 18.67 -18.71 0.15
C LEU A 427 19.02 -17.68 1.23
N LEU A 428 18.03 -16.89 1.69
CA LEU A 428 18.23 -15.84 2.70
C LEU A 428 18.51 -16.39 4.09
N THR A 429 17.81 -17.45 4.51
CA THR A 429 17.96 -18.04 5.85
C THR A 429 19.34 -18.64 6.13
N LYS A 430 20.18 -18.83 5.09
CA LYS A 430 21.57 -19.31 5.22
C LYS A 430 22.51 -18.28 5.84
N LYS A 431 22.15 -17.00 5.86
CA LYS A 431 23.00 -15.89 6.30
C LYS A 431 22.19 -14.94 7.19
N ASP A 432 22.84 -14.33 8.18
CA ASP A 432 22.22 -13.27 8.98
C ASP A 432 22.32 -11.93 8.22
N VAL A 433 21.32 -11.65 7.39
CA VAL A 433 21.27 -10.44 6.55
C VAL A 433 19.95 -9.72 6.74
N ARG A 434 19.97 -8.40 6.62
CA ARG A 434 18.76 -7.58 6.60
C ARG A 434 18.47 -7.14 5.18
N LEU A 435 17.33 -7.54 4.63
CA LEU A 435 16.91 -7.12 3.29
C LEU A 435 15.94 -5.95 3.37
N PHE A 436 16.26 -4.88 2.66
CA PHE A 436 15.41 -3.71 2.48
C PHE A 436 15.03 -3.64 1.02
N THR A 437 13.74 -3.75 0.70
CA THR A 437 13.28 -3.75 -0.69
C THR A 437 12.53 -2.47 -1.01
N PHE A 438 12.94 -1.80 -2.07
CA PHE A 438 12.26 -0.64 -2.64
C PHE A 438 11.60 -1.07 -3.94
N ILE A 439 10.29 -1.14 -3.89
CA ILE A 439 9.45 -1.57 -4.99
C ILE A 439 9.08 -0.33 -5.78
N MET A 440 9.48 -0.26 -7.04
CA MET A 440 9.22 0.87 -7.91
C MET A 440 7.97 0.62 -8.74
N GLY A 441 6.91 1.42 -8.51
CA GLY A 441 5.63 1.25 -9.18
C GLY A 441 4.82 0.05 -8.68
N ASN A 442 3.74 -0.28 -9.38
CA ASN A 442 2.73 -1.23 -8.89
C ASN A 442 2.83 -2.66 -9.47
N SER A 443 3.88 -2.97 -10.26
CA SER A 443 4.01 -4.25 -11.02
C SER A 443 4.79 -5.37 -10.35
N ALA A 444 5.47 -5.12 -9.23
CA ALA A 444 6.38 -6.11 -8.67
C ALA A 444 5.63 -7.27 -8.00
N ASN A 445 6.30 -8.42 -7.87
CA ASN A 445 5.81 -9.52 -7.03
C ASN A 445 5.92 -9.15 -5.54
N ARG A 446 5.00 -8.33 -5.05
CA ARG A 446 4.98 -7.82 -3.66
C ARG A 446 4.89 -8.95 -2.64
N PRO A 447 4.02 -9.98 -2.80
CA PRO A 447 3.96 -11.09 -1.85
C PRO A 447 5.32 -11.75 -1.64
N LEU A 448 6.07 -11.99 -2.73
CA LEU A 448 7.42 -12.51 -2.65
C LEU A 448 8.34 -11.56 -1.86
N LEU A 449 8.45 -10.29 -2.27
CA LEU A 449 9.38 -9.33 -1.66
C LEU A 449 9.08 -9.07 -0.17
N GLU A 450 7.80 -9.01 0.20
CA GLU A 450 7.37 -8.92 1.59
C GLU A 450 7.75 -10.16 2.39
N ALA A 451 7.56 -11.37 1.84
CA ALA A 451 8.01 -12.60 2.48
C ALA A 451 9.53 -12.58 2.72
N LEU A 452 10.32 -12.13 1.74
CA LEU A 452 11.78 -12.02 1.88
C LEU A 452 12.20 -11.04 2.98
N THR A 453 11.55 -9.88 3.04
CA THR A 453 11.84 -8.88 4.07
C THR A 453 11.40 -9.34 5.45
N LYS A 454 10.27 -10.05 5.57
CA LYS A 454 9.82 -10.66 6.83
C LYS A 454 10.84 -11.68 7.36
N HIS A 455 11.31 -12.60 6.51
CA HIS A 455 12.25 -13.67 6.88
C HIS A 455 13.68 -13.17 7.15
N SER A 456 14.14 -12.13 6.44
CA SER A 456 15.43 -11.46 6.73
C SER A 456 15.34 -10.45 7.89
N GLY A 457 14.15 -10.29 8.46
CA GLY A 457 13.87 -9.30 9.49
C GLY A 457 14.06 -7.86 9.03
N GLY A 458 13.98 -7.54 7.73
CA GLY A 458 14.02 -6.18 7.17
C GLY A 458 12.62 -5.61 6.84
N PHE A 459 12.48 -4.78 5.80
CA PHE A 459 11.18 -4.22 5.39
C PHE A 459 11.10 -3.92 3.89
N ALA A 460 9.86 -3.90 3.37
CA ALA A 460 9.55 -3.47 2.01
C ALA A 460 8.91 -2.07 2.01
N ILE A 461 9.30 -1.22 1.05
CA ILE A 461 8.67 0.08 0.78
C ILE A 461 8.21 0.11 -0.68
N ASN A 462 6.92 0.38 -0.89
CA ASN A 462 6.40 0.69 -2.21
C ASN A 462 6.56 2.19 -2.51
N VAL A 463 7.27 2.49 -3.59
CA VAL A 463 7.59 3.84 -4.04
C VAL A 463 6.76 4.14 -5.29
N SER A 464 5.84 5.09 -5.16
CA SER A 464 5.08 5.61 -6.30
C SER A 464 5.92 6.60 -7.11
N ASN A 465 5.64 6.77 -8.40
CA ASN A 465 6.30 7.82 -9.21
C ASN A 465 5.97 9.22 -8.70
N SER A 466 4.80 9.35 -8.07
CA SER A 466 4.32 10.58 -7.44
C SER A 466 4.89 10.79 -6.03
N ASP A 467 5.84 9.96 -5.59
CA ASP A 467 6.34 9.91 -4.23
C ASP A 467 7.72 10.58 -4.00
N ASP A 468 8.04 10.91 -2.74
CA ASP A 468 9.40 11.31 -2.34
C ASP A 468 10.29 10.09 -2.06
N ILE A 469 10.93 9.59 -3.13
CA ILE A 469 11.90 8.49 -3.07
C ILE A 469 13.03 8.79 -2.08
N VAL A 470 13.48 10.04 -2.01
CA VAL A 470 14.60 10.46 -1.14
C VAL A 470 14.21 10.29 0.33
N GLY A 471 13.01 10.73 0.72
CA GLY A 471 12.49 10.55 2.07
C GLY A 471 12.43 9.09 2.50
N HIS A 472 11.98 8.19 1.62
CA HIS A 472 11.93 6.75 1.90
C HIS A 472 13.31 6.12 2.07
N VAL A 473 14.24 6.48 1.17
CA VAL A 473 15.62 6.05 1.25
C VAL A 473 16.28 6.55 2.54
N LEU A 474 16.03 7.79 2.95
CA LEU A 474 16.54 8.33 4.21
C LEU A 474 15.92 7.66 5.45
N ASN A 475 14.62 7.35 5.43
CA ASN A 475 13.96 6.57 6.48
C ASN A 475 14.60 5.18 6.59
N ALA A 476 14.88 4.54 5.46
CA ALA A 476 15.59 3.27 5.44
C ALA A 476 17.01 3.40 6.03
N VAL A 477 17.79 4.38 5.60
CA VAL A 477 19.13 4.66 6.16
C VAL A 477 19.05 4.83 7.68
N SER A 478 18.05 5.56 8.19
CA SER A 478 17.81 5.70 9.63
C SER A 478 17.60 4.34 10.31
N LYS A 479 16.79 3.44 9.74
CA LYS A 479 16.53 2.11 10.30
C LYS A 479 17.77 1.21 10.30
N VAL A 480 18.58 1.27 9.25
CA VAL A 480 19.77 0.41 9.11
C VAL A 480 20.96 0.92 9.94
N THR A 481 21.11 2.24 10.08
CA THR A 481 22.23 2.84 10.83
C THR A 481 22.03 2.78 12.34
N HIS A 482 20.87 2.34 12.81
CA HIS A 482 20.54 2.16 14.22
C HIS A 482 20.34 0.68 14.55
N LYS A 483 20.53 0.34 15.82
CA LYS A 483 20.21 -0.98 16.33
C LYS A 483 18.72 -1.26 16.16
N ALA A 484 18.35 -2.54 16.14
CA ALA A 484 16.97 -3.00 16.17
C ALA A 484 16.73 -3.87 17.41
N LEU A 485 15.46 -4.00 17.81
CA LEU A 485 15.02 -4.96 18.82
C LEU A 485 14.67 -6.25 18.07
N HIS A 486 15.45 -7.31 18.28
CA HIS A 486 15.27 -8.60 17.60
C HIS A 486 14.51 -9.61 18.45
N GLY A 487 13.76 -10.51 17.81
CA GLY A 487 13.00 -11.56 18.51
C GLY A 487 11.97 -10.94 19.44
N VAL A 488 11.19 -10.01 18.90
CA VAL A 488 10.21 -9.25 19.67
C VAL A 488 9.08 -10.18 20.12
N GLU A 489 8.80 -10.16 21.41
CA GLU A 489 7.67 -10.87 22.02
C GLU A 489 6.85 -9.91 22.87
N VAL A 490 5.52 -10.01 22.77
CA VAL A 490 4.59 -9.26 23.63
C VAL A 490 3.82 -10.25 24.49
N SER A 491 3.76 -9.97 25.79
CA SER A 491 2.95 -10.76 26.74
C SER A 491 2.03 -9.85 27.54
N ILE A 492 0.81 -10.32 27.76
CA ILE A 492 -0.25 -9.60 28.49
C ILE A 492 -0.65 -10.47 29.68
N LYS A 493 -0.59 -9.92 30.90
CA LYS A 493 -0.97 -10.59 32.15
C LYS A 493 -2.04 -9.79 32.87
N GLY A 494 -2.87 -10.44 33.68
CA GLY A 494 -3.97 -9.80 34.42
C GLY A 494 -5.33 -9.97 33.72
N VAL A 495 -5.36 -9.79 32.40
CA VAL A 495 -6.54 -10.05 31.57
C VAL A 495 -6.27 -11.22 30.63
N LYS A 496 -7.25 -12.12 30.46
CA LYS A 496 -7.12 -13.26 29.54
C LYS A 496 -7.18 -12.74 28.12
N THR A 497 -6.14 -12.98 27.33
CA THR A 497 -6.08 -12.68 25.90
C THR A 497 -5.94 -13.95 25.06
N ALA A 498 -6.37 -13.88 23.81
CA ALA A 498 -6.29 -14.97 22.83
C ALA A 498 -6.15 -14.42 21.41
N ASP A 499 -5.84 -15.30 20.47
CA ASP A 499 -5.83 -15.04 19.02
C ASP A 499 -5.00 -13.81 18.63
N LEU A 500 -3.79 -13.70 19.19
CA LEU A 500 -2.92 -12.56 18.90
C LEU A 500 -2.45 -12.62 17.44
N ALA A 501 -2.50 -11.49 16.74
CA ALA A 501 -2.04 -11.37 15.37
C ALA A 501 -1.20 -10.07 15.20
N PRO A 502 0.04 -10.14 14.67
CA PRO A 502 0.73 -11.35 14.25
C PRO A 502 1.25 -12.20 15.43
N THR A 503 1.33 -13.53 15.26
CA THR A 503 1.98 -14.42 16.25
C THR A 503 3.50 -14.25 16.26
N GLU A 504 4.10 -14.04 15.08
CA GLU A 504 5.54 -13.82 14.91
C GLU A 504 5.81 -12.36 14.52
N ILE A 505 6.37 -11.57 15.46
CA ILE A 505 6.61 -10.13 15.27
C ILE A 505 7.94 -9.87 14.55
N GLY A 506 8.95 -10.72 14.76
CA GLY A 506 10.28 -10.56 14.16
C GLY A 506 11.11 -9.46 14.83
N SER A 507 11.44 -8.40 14.09
CA SER A 507 12.30 -7.30 14.55
C SER A 507 11.58 -5.95 14.50
N LEU A 508 11.84 -5.09 15.48
CA LEU A 508 11.31 -3.73 15.55
C LEU A 508 12.43 -2.71 15.35
N TYR A 509 12.30 -1.90 14.30
CA TYR A 509 13.27 -0.89 13.91
C TYR A 509 12.99 0.49 14.51
N ARG A 510 14.03 1.33 14.51
CA ARG A 510 13.92 2.73 14.91
C ARG A 510 12.84 3.43 14.10
N GLY A 511 11.87 4.01 14.80
CA GLY A 511 10.79 4.81 14.22
C GLY A 511 9.57 4.00 13.78
N GLN A 512 9.68 2.68 13.67
CA GLN A 512 8.60 1.79 13.27
C GLN A 512 7.62 1.57 14.44
N GLN A 513 6.34 1.47 14.10
CA GLN A 513 5.29 1.04 15.03
C GLN A 513 5.08 -0.47 14.95
N LEU A 514 4.85 -1.09 16.11
CA LEU A 514 4.31 -2.44 16.21
C LEU A 514 2.81 -2.34 16.43
N VAL A 515 2.02 -3.01 15.58
CA VAL A 515 0.58 -3.16 15.76
C VAL A 515 0.29 -4.63 16.06
N LEU A 516 -0.39 -4.87 17.18
CA LEU A 516 -0.79 -6.19 17.64
C LEU A 516 -2.30 -6.21 17.87
N PHE A 517 -3.00 -7.11 17.18
CA PHE A 517 -4.41 -7.36 17.40
C PHE A 517 -4.61 -8.57 18.31
N GLY A 518 -5.79 -8.69 18.91
CA GLY A 518 -6.18 -9.89 19.61
C GLY A 518 -7.55 -9.79 20.27
N HIS A 519 -7.95 -10.86 20.93
CA HIS A 519 -9.14 -10.92 21.74
C HIS A 519 -8.81 -10.83 23.23
N TYR A 520 -9.72 -10.25 24.01
CA TYR A 520 -9.66 -10.21 25.47
C TYR A 520 -10.99 -10.62 26.11
N PHE A 521 -10.91 -11.18 27.32
CA PHE A 521 -12.05 -11.65 28.09
C PHE A 521 -12.01 -11.05 29.50
N GLY A 522 -13.15 -10.54 29.96
CA GLY A 522 -13.21 -9.73 31.19
C GLY A 522 -12.73 -8.29 30.96
N ASP A 523 -12.28 -7.65 32.03
CA ASP A 523 -11.82 -6.26 32.08
C ASP A 523 -10.92 -6.03 33.30
N GLY A 524 -10.31 -4.85 33.38
CA GLY A 524 -9.43 -4.43 34.48
C GLY A 524 -7.94 -4.39 34.11
N GLU A 525 -7.11 -4.21 35.12
CA GLU A 525 -5.68 -3.92 34.95
C GLU A 525 -4.95 -5.10 34.30
N ALA A 526 -4.20 -4.79 33.25
CA ALA A 526 -3.27 -5.70 32.61
C ALA A 526 -1.84 -5.14 32.60
N GLU A 527 -0.88 -6.02 32.83
CA GLU A 527 0.54 -5.74 32.61
C GLU A 527 0.94 -6.22 31.21
N VAL A 528 1.38 -5.28 30.38
CA VAL A 528 1.89 -5.56 29.03
C VAL A 528 3.40 -5.46 29.05
N THR A 529 4.07 -6.55 28.65
CA THR A 529 5.53 -6.64 28.60
C THR A 529 5.99 -6.88 27.16
N LEU A 530 6.90 -6.03 26.69
CA LEU A 530 7.64 -6.17 25.43
C LEU A 530 9.04 -6.70 25.74
N LYS A 531 9.42 -7.82 25.13
CA LYS A 531 10.76 -8.42 25.25
C LYS A 531 11.43 -8.50 23.90
N GLY A 532 12.76 -8.46 23.90
CA GLY A 532 13.57 -8.73 22.72
C GLY A 532 15.07 -8.59 23.02
N ARG A 533 15.90 -8.60 21.99
CA ARG A 533 17.36 -8.48 22.12
C ARG A 533 17.89 -7.29 21.33
N ILE A 534 18.70 -6.46 21.98
CA ILE A 534 19.44 -5.36 21.36
C ILE A 534 20.93 -5.72 21.39
N SER A 535 21.56 -5.88 20.22
CA SER A 535 22.96 -6.30 20.11
C SER A 535 23.28 -7.56 20.94
N GLY A 536 22.38 -8.56 20.91
CA GLY A 536 22.51 -9.82 21.65
C GLY A 536 22.13 -9.76 23.14
N ARG A 537 21.90 -8.58 23.72
CA ARG A 537 21.48 -8.43 25.12
C ARG A 537 19.96 -8.40 25.24
N GLU A 538 19.41 -9.25 26.10
CA GLU A 538 17.98 -9.23 26.43
C GLU A 538 17.58 -7.88 27.04
N THR A 539 16.47 -7.34 26.55
CA THR A 539 15.89 -6.06 26.97
C THR A 539 14.38 -6.24 27.16
N VAL A 540 13.85 -5.67 28.23
CA VAL A 540 12.45 -5.83 28.64
C VAL A 540 11.86 -4.46 28.96
N TYR A 541 10.69 -4.19 28.40
CA TYR A 541 9.88 -3.01 28.69
C TYR A 541 8.51 -3.45 29.20
N SER A 542 7.91 -2.66 30.08
CA SER A 542 6.60 -3.00 30.65
C SER A 542 5.78 -1.76 30.96
N THR A 543 4.47 -1.87 30.82
CA THR A 543 3.48 -0.88 31.25
C THR A 543 2.26 -1.59 31.84
N ARG A 544 1.41 -0.82 32.53
CA ARG A 544 0.13 -1.27 33.09
C ARG A 544 -0.98 -0.33 32.66
N PHE A 545 -2.12 -0.89 32.28
CA PHE A 545 -3.34 -0.16 31.96
C PHE A 545 -4.57 -1.08 32.02
N ASP A 546 -5.75 -0.48 32.09
CA ASP A 546 -7.01 -1.22 32.13
C ASP A 546 -7.54 -1.59 30.73
N PHE A 547 -7.96 -2.85 30.57
CA PHE A 547 -8.86 -3.22 29.47
C PHE A 547 -10.31 -2.83 29.84
N PRO A 548 -11.06 -2.20 28.93
CA PRO A 548 -12.40 -1.70 29.24
C PRO A 548 -13.44 -2.82 29.34
N ALA A 549 -14.41 -2.67 30.26
CA ALA A 549 -15.57 -3.56 30.34
C ALA A 549 -16.45 -3.49 29.08
N VAL A 550 -16.62 -2.29 28.51
CA VAL A 550 -17.41 -2.04 27.30
C VAL A 550 -16.70 -0.99 26.44
N ALA A 551 -16.62 -1.23 25.14
CA ALA A 551 -16.10 -0.28 24.17
C ALA A 551 -16.87 -0.43 22.84
N ARG A 552 -17.69 0.54 22.46
CA ARG A 552 -18.54 0.44 21.24
C ARG A 552 -18.06 1.32 20.10
N ALA A 553 -17.01 2.09 20.34
CA ALA A 553 -16.60 3.14 19.45
C ALA A 553 -15.99 2.61 18.16
N ASN A 554 -15.39 1.41 18.13
CA ASN A 554 -14.53 0.98 17.01
C ASN A 554 -14.81 -0.45 16.51
N PRO A 555 -16.03 -0.78 16.05
CA PRO A 555 -16.36 -2.12 15.53
C PRO A 555 -15.45 -2.59 14.39
N GLU A 556 -14.84 -1.67 13.63
CA GLU A 556 -14.01 -1.96 12.46
C GLU A 556 -12.75 -2.76 12.82
N ILE A 557 -12.27 -2.69 14.07
CA ILE A 557 -11.06 -3.40 14.49
C ILE A 557 -11.24 -4.92 14.50
N GLU A 558 -12.48 -5.41 14.57
CA GLU A 558 -12.77 -6.84 14.40
C GLU A 558 -12.35 -7.34 13.01
N ARG A 559 -12.61 -6.53 11.97
CA ARG A 559 -12.22 -6.86 10.60
C ARG A 559 -10.72 -6.72 10.39
N LEU A 560 -10.09 -5.72 11.00
CA LEU A 560 -8.64 -5.55 10.96
C LEU A 560 -7.92 -6.72 11.64
N TRP A 561 -8.44 -7.22 12.78
CA TRP A 561 -7.94 -8.44 13.42
C TRP A 561 -8.11 -9.65 12.50
N ALA A 562 -9.32 -9.87 11.97
CA ALA A 562 -9.59 -11.02 11.10
C ALA A 562 -8.71 -11.00 9.84
N TYR A 563 -8.50 -9.82 9.26
CA TYR A 563 -7.58 -9.65 8.14
C TYR A 563 -6.14 -9.99 8.52
N ALA A 564 -5.64 -9.50 9.65
CA ALA A 564 -4.29 -9.82 10.11
C ALA A 564 -4.11 -11.33 10.36
N ALA A 565 -5.12 -12.00 10.93
CA ALA A 565 -5.12 -13.44 11.12
C ALA A 565 -5.15 -14.22 9.80
N ILE A 566 -5.98 -13.80 8.83
CA ILE A 566 -6.06 -14.41 7.50
C ILE A 566 -4.74 -14.23 6.74
N ASP A 567 -4.16 -13.03 6.73
CA ASP A 567 -2.88 -12.76 6.06
C ASP A 567 -1.75 -13.62 6.64
N GLU A 568 -1.71 -13.82 7.97
CA GLU A 568 -0.76 -14.73 8.60
C GLU A 568 -0.96 -16.20 8.16
N MET A 569 -2.21 -16.67 8.11
CA MET A 569 -2.52 -18.03 7.65
C MET A 569 -2.17 -18.23 6.17
N GLN A 570 -2.47 -17.25 5.31
CA GLN A 570 -2.12 -17.27 3.89
C GLN A 570 -0.60 -17.28 3.69
N GLN A 571 0.15 -16.47 4.44
CA GLN A 571 1.62 -16.47 4.40
C GLN A 571 2.18 -17.82 4.82
N ARG A 572 1.64 -18.42 5.90
CA ARG A 572 2.05 -19.75 6.35
C ARG A 572 1.79 -20.83 5.28
N MET A 573 0.67 -20.74 4.56
CA MET A 573 0.38 -21.64 3.44
C MET A 573 1.31 -21.41 2.24
N ALA A 574 1.68 -20.15 1.96
CA ALA A 574 2.66 -19.84 0.91
C ALA A 574 4.06 -20.37 1.24
N ASP A 575 4.48 -20.29 2.52
CA ASP A 575 5.80 -20.74 2.98
C ASP A 575 5.91 -22.27 3.09
N PHE A 576 4.87 -22.94 3.61
CA PHE A 576 4.93 -24.36 3.97
C PHE A 576 4.00 -25.27 3.16
N GLY A 577 3.21 -24.71 2.24
CA GLY A 577 2.20 -25.42 1.45
C GLY A 577 0.80 -25.36 2.08
N ALA A 578 -0.22 -25.61 1.24
CA ALA A 578 -1.62 -25.56 1.64
C ALA A 578 -1.97 -26.62 2.72
N GLN A 579 -2.79 -26.23 3.68
CA GLN A 579 -3.30 -27.07 4.76
C GLN A 579 -4.82 -26.89 4.85
N ALA A 580 -5.58 -27.98 4.81
CA ALA A 580 -7.05 -27.94 4.79
C ALA A 580 -7.64 -27.21 6.00
N ASP A 581 -7.05 -27.38 7.18
CA ASP A 581 -7.51 -26.70 8.41
C ASP A 581 -7.32 -25.18 8.33
N LEU A 582 -6.21 -24.71 7.71
CA LEU A 582 -5.96 -23.27 7.52
C LEU A 582 -6.89 -22.70 6.45
N GLU A 583 -7.14 -23.44 5.37
CA GLU A 583 -8.09 -23.06 4.33
C GLU A 583 -9.49 -22.87 4.91
N GLN A 584 -9.98 -23.83 5.68
CA GLN A 584 -11.30 -23.73 6.31
C GLN A 584 -11.36 -22.57 7.30
N ALA A 585 -10.32 -22.34 8.10
CA ALA A 585 -10.26 -21.20 9.02
C ALA A 585 -10.29 -19.85 8.27
N ILE A 586 -9.64 -19.74 7.11
CA ILE A 586 -9.70 -18.56 6.25
C ILE A 586 -11.12 -18.36 5.69
N VAL A 587 -11.79 -19.43 5.25
CA VAL A 587 -13.19 -19.38 4.78
C VAL A 587 -14.12 -18.90 5.90
N ASP A 588 -14.01 -19.49 7.09
CA ASP A 588 -14.86 -19.17 8.23
C ASP A 588 -14.71 -17.69 8.65
N LEU A 589 -13.46 -17.20 8.79
CA LEU A 589 -13.19 -15.80 9.08
C LEU A 589 -13.61 -14.86 7.94
N GLY A 590 -13.38 -15.26 6.69
CA GLY A 590 -13.80 -14.50 5.52
C GLY A 590 -15.31 -14.27 5.49
N ILE A 591 -16.10 -15.30 5.78
CA ILE A 591 -17.56 -15.19 5.85
C ILE A 591 -18.01 -14.43 7.11
N GLU A 592 -17.45 -14.70 8.29
CA GLU A 592 -17.84 -14.04 9.56
C GLU A 592 -17.60 -12.51 9.54
N PHE A 593 -16.48 -12.08 8.93
CA PHE A 593 -16.05 -10.68 8.90
C PHE A 593 -16.23 -10.00 7.53
N GLY A 594 -16.86 -10.70 6.57
CA GLY A 594 -17.19 -10.16 5.25
C GLY A 594 -15.95 -9.81 4.42
N LEU A 595 -14.88 -10.60 4.51
CA LEU A 595 -13.60 -10.35 3.83
C LEU A 595 -13.46 -11.23 2.58
N VAL A 596 -13.05 -10.61 1.47
CA VAL A 596 -12.69 -11.33 0.24
C VAL A 596 -11.26 -11.86 0.39
N THR A 597 -11.10 -13.16 0.21
CA THR A 597 -9.83 -13.89 0.37
C THR A 597 -9.54 -14.73 -0.87
N ASP A 598 -8.51 -15.58 -0.82
CA ASP A 598 -8.23 -16.49 -1.93
C ASP A 598 -9.32 -17.59 -2.02
N TYR A 599 -10.09 -17.81 -0.94
CA TYR A 599 -11.11 -18.86 -0.76
C TYR A 599 -12.54 -18.36 -0.59
N THR A 600 -12.74 -17.04 -0.49
CA THR A 600 -14.05 -16.42 -0.35
C THR A 600 -14.22 -15.29 -1.35
N SER A 601 -15.44 -15.14 -1.89
CA SER A 601 -15.78 -14.08 -2.83
C SER A 601 -17.03 -13.35 -2.35
N MET A 602 -17.16 -12.08 -2.71
CA MET A 602 -18.33 -11.27 -2.38
C MET A 602 -19.27 -11.23 -3.58
N VAL A 603 -20.54 -11.57 -3.38
CA VAL A 603 -21.55 -11.51 -4.44
C VAL A 603 -22.61 -10.45 -4.11
N VAL A 604 -22.97 -9.65 -5.10
CA VAL A 604 -24.09 -8.70 -5.06
C VAL A 604 -25.21 -9.23 -5.95
N MET A 605 -26.42 -9.30 -5.43
CA MET A 605 -27.63 -9.65 -6.18
C MET A 605 -28.86 -9.05 -5.49
N ARG A 606 -30.01 -8.99 -6.17
CA ARG A 606 -31.25 -8.43 -5.60
C ARG A 606 -31.59 -9.07 -4.24
N ASN A 607 -32.12 -8.29 -3.29
CA ASN A 607 -32.42 -8.77 -1.93
C ASN A 607 -33.29 -10.04 -1.90
N GLU A 608 -34.29 -10.12 -2.78
CA GLU A 608 -35.13 -11.32 -2.95
C GLU A 608 -34.34 -12.58 -3.33
N GLN A 609 -33.20 -12.45 -4.00
CA GLN A 609 -32.34 -13.57 -4.40
C GLN A 609 -31.45 -14.03 -3.24
N PHE A 610 -31.01 -13.11 -2.38
CA PHE A 610 -30.38 -13.48 -1.11
C PHE A 610 -31.35 -14.28 -0.24
N GLU A 611 -32.59 -13.81 -0.09
CA GLU A 611 -33.64 -14.49 0.69
C GLU A 611 -33.96 -15.89 0.13
N GLN A 612 -34.13 -16.03 -1.19
CA GLN A 612 -34.40 -17.31 -1.84
C GLN A 612 -33.28 -18.34 -1.63
N ARG A 613 -32.03 -17.87 -1.51
CA ARG A 613 -30.84 -18.70 -1.28
C ARG A 613 -30.53 -18.92 0.20
N GLY A 614 -31.31 -18.32 1.11
CA GLY A 614 -31.06 -18.39 2.55
C GLY A 614 -29.76 -17.71 2.98
N ILE A 615 -29.31 -16.70 2.21
CA ILE A 615 -28.10 -15.94 2.53
C ILE A 615 -28.49 -14.78 3.45
N GLU A 616 -27.91 -14.76 4.64
CA GLU A 616 -28.12 -13.69 5.62
C GLU A 616 -27.34 -12.43 5.23
N HIS A 617 -27.90 -11.25 5.53
CA HIS A 617 -27.31 -9.95 5.22
C HIS A 617 -26.26 -9.49 6.26
N LYS A 618 -25.33 -10.37 6.60
CA LYS A 618 -24.36 -10.13 7.70
C LYS A 618 -23.44 -8.96 7.40
N ASN A 619 -22.94 -8.86 6.16
CA ASN A 619 -22.03 -7.79 5.78
C ASN A 619 -22.76 -6.44 5.75
N ARG A 620 -23.99 -6.39 5.20
CA ARG A 620 -24.83 -5.19 5.26
C ARG A 620 -25.00 -4.69 6.70
N ASP A 621 -25.42 -5.56 7.61
CA ASP A 621 -25.71 -5.19 8.99
C ASP A 621 -24.44 -4.74 9.74
N ARG A 622 -23.29 -5.38 9.48
CA ARG A 622 -21.97 -4.96 9.98
C ARG A 622 -21.59 -3.57 9.47
N ARG A 623 -21.76 -3.30 8.17
CA ARG A 623 -21.45 -1.98 7.59
C ARG A 623 -22.35 -0.87 8.13
N HIS A 624 -23.60 -1.18 8.50
CA HIS A 624 -24.45 -0.22 9.21
C HIS A 624 -23.91 0.10 10.61
N LEU A 625 -23.48 -0.91 11.37
CA LEU A 625 -22.85 -0.70 12.69
C LEU A 625 -21.58 0.15 12.59
N GLU A 626 -20.70 -0.16 11.63
CA GLU A 626 -19.44 0.55 11.41
C GLU A 626 -19.68 2.01 10.99
N ARG A 627 -20.61 2.27 10.07
CA ARG A 627 -20.98 3.65 9.68
C ARG A 627 -21.56 4.44 10.85
N ALA A 628 -22.48 3.86 11.63
CA ALA A 628 -23.07 4.53 12.78
C ALA A 628 -22.01 4.88 13.84
N ALA A 629 -21.07 3.97 14.09
CA ALA A 629 -19.95 4.22 15.00
C ALA A 629 -19.03 5.34 14.47
N ALA A 630 -18.68 5.31 13.17
CA ALA A 630 -17.85 6.33 12.54
C ALA A 630 -18.51 7.72 12.54
N GLU A 631 -19.81 7.83 12.27
CA GLU A 631 -20.57 9.07 12.37
C GLU A 631 -20.55 9.64 13.79
N GLN A 632 -20.78 8.79 14.79
CA GLN A 632 -20.71 9.18 16.19
C GLN A 632 -19.31 9.66 16.59
N ARG A 633 -18.25 8.94 16.18
CA ARG A 633 -16.86 9.36 16.38
C ARG A 633 -16.59 10.69 15.70
N GLY A 634 -17.07 10.89 14.47
CA GLY A 634 -16.88 12.10 13.68
C GLY A 634 -17.42 13.38 14.33
N GLN A 635 -18.43 13.26 15.20
CA GLN A 635 -19.04 14.38 15.94
C GLN A 635 -18.33 14.66 17.29
N ALA A 636 -17.51 13.73 17.77
CA ALA A 636 -16.77 13.86 19.02
C ALA A 636 -15.34 14.43 18.78
N PRO A 637 -14.73 15.09 19.78
CA PRO A 637 -13.30 15.39 19.76
C PRO A 637 -12.47 14.12 19.62
N VAL A 638 -11.30 14.21 18.98
CA VAL A 638 -10.39 13.07 18.83
C VAL A 638 -9.80 12.71 20.20
N PRO A 639 -10.05 11.51 20.75
CA PRO A 639 -9.48 11.10 22.02
C PRO A 639 -8.00 10.73 21.88
N SER A 640 -7.23 10.88 22.96
CA SER A 640 -5.93 10.21 23.05
C SER A 640 -6.17 8.72 23.32
N ARG A 641 -5.53 7.86 22.53
CA ARG A 641 -5.55 6.40 22.73
C ARG A 641 -4.37 5.90 23.57
N ARG A 642 -3.52 6.80 24.05
CA ARG A 642 -2.35 6.47 24.86
C ARG A 642 -2.76 6.00 26.25
N VAL A 643 -2.45 4.75 26.56
CA VAL A 643 -2.81 4.10 27.84
C VAL A 643 -1.65 4.01 28.83
N ASP A 644 -0.41 4.22 28.41
CA ASP A 644 0.79 4.11 29.27
C ASP A 644 1.21 5.42 29.94
N GLN A 645 0.30 6.36 30.18
CA GLN A 645 0.68 7.69 30.69
C GLN A 645 1.18 7.65 32.14
N GLU A 646 0.56 6.81 32.98
CA GLU A 646 0.92 6.68 34.39
C GLU A 646 2.21 5.88 34.58
N GLN A 647 2.40 4.83 33.78
CA GLN A 647 3.60 4.01 33.75
C GLN A 647 4.10 3.86 32.30
N PRO A 648 4.84 4.85 31.76
CA PRO A 648 5.33 4.80 30.39
C PRO A 648 6.18 3.56 30.12
N MET A 649 5.89 2.86 29.01
CA MET A 649 6.67 1.69 28.60
C MET A 649 8.11 2.10 28.24
N PHE A 650 8.26 3.30 27.67
CA PHE A 650 9.55 3.86 27.24
C PHE A 650 9.82 5.18 27.96
N SER A 651 11.08 5.41 28.34
CA SER A 651 11.52 6.68 28.96
C SER A 651 11.90 7.76 27.95
N GLY A 652 12.12 7.39 26.68
CA GLY A 652 12.59 8.29 25.62
C GLY A 652 11.48 8.85 24.73
N SER A 653 11.80 9.92 24.00
CA SER A 653 10.96 10.38 22.88
C SER A 653 11.05 9.43 21.69
N ARG A 654 9.96 9.31 20.93
CA ARG A 654 9.95 8.58 19.67
C ARG A 654 10.85 9.28 18.66
N PRO A 655 11.54 8.53 17.78
CA PRO A 655 12.34 9.10 16.70
C PRO A 655 11.54 10.06 15.82
N GLY A 656 12.15 11.18 15.43
CA GLY A 656 11.55 12.16 14.51
C GLY A 656 12.58 12.75 13.56
N LEU A 657 12.15 13.14 12.36
CA LEU A 657 12.99 13.71 11.29
C LEU A 657 13.50 15.15 11.57
N GLY A 658 13.48 15.63 12.81
CA GLY A 658 13.79 17.04 13.15
C GLY A 658 14.59 17.28 14.44
N GLY A 659 15.18 16.25 15.06
CA GLY A 659 15.84 16.37 16.36
C GLY A 659 17.35 16.11 16.31
N GLY A 660 18.13 17.00 15.70
CA GLY A 660 19.59 16.95 15.73
C GLY A 660 20.19 18.20 15.11
N GLY A 661 20.80 19.06 15.94
CA GLY A 661 21.32 20.37 15.52
C GLY A 661 22.38 20.27 14.41
N GLY A 662 22.18 21.07 13.36
CA GLY A 662 23.10 21.22 12.23
C GLY A 662 22.34 21.35 10.92
N SER A 663 22.02 22.59 10.54
CA SER A 663 21.47 23.07 9.27
C SER A 663 21.29 22.02 8.15
N PHE A 664 20.05 21.65 7.85
CA PHE A 664 19.45 21.50 6.50
C PHE A 664 18.00 21.06 6.75
N ASP A 665 17.03 21.91 6.37
CA ASP A 665 15.61 21.63 6.56
C ASP A 665 15.22 20.49 5.62
N LEU A 666 15.24 19.24 6.13
CA LEU A 666 14.95 18.00 5.39
C LEU A 666 13.58 18.01 4.70
N TRP A 667 12.67 18.89 5.14
CA TRP A 667 11.40 19.17 4.49
C TRP A 667 11.50 19.89 3.15
N MET A 668 12.63 20.53 2.84
CA MET A 668 12.88 21.13 1.52
C MET A 668 13.27 20.08 0.46
N LEU A 669 13.80 18.92 0.86
CA LEU A 669 14.07 17.81 -0.07
C LEU A 669 12.77 17.09 -0.48
N LEU A 670 11.82 16.96 0.46
CA LEU A 670 10.42 16.57 0.22
C LEU A 670 9.66 17.53 -0.73
N LEU A 671 10.25 18.66 -1.15
CA LEU A 671 9.61 19.74 -1.91
C LEU A 671 10.15 19.96 -3.32
N THR A 672 11.20 19.25 -3.77
CA THR A 672 11.76 19.54 -5.10
C THR A 672 11.19 18.62 -6.17
N PRO A 673 10.39 19.14 -7.13
CA PRO A 673 10.31 18.50 -8.43
C PRO A 673 11.73 18.52 -9.01
N VAL A 674 12.30 17.35 -9.32
CA VAL A 674 13.60 17.24 -9.97
C VAL A 674 13.47 17.85 -11.37
N LEU A 675 13.74 19.16 -11.47
CA LEU A 675 13.83 19.87 -12.74
C LEU A 675 15.15 19.49 -13.41
N LEU A 676 15.03 18.59 -14.37
CA LEU A 676 16.06 18.22 -15.34
C LEU A 676 16.39 19.43 -16.25
N ALA A 677 17.07 20.46 -15.74
CA ALA A 677 17.43 21.64 -16.53
C ALA A 677 18.62 22.41 -15.97
N ALA A 678 19.75 21.74 -15.72
CA ALA A 678 20.99 22.44 -15.35
C ALA A 678 22.26 21.80 -15.92
N ARG A 679 22.27 21.40 -17.20
CA ARG A 679 23.54 21.08 -17.89
C ARG A 679 23.71 21.59 -19.33
N LEU A 680 22.79 22.41 -19.84
CA LEU A 680 22.96 23.06 -21.16
C LEU A 680 23.61 24.45 -21.14
N ARG A 681 24.25 24.85 -20.04
CA ARG A 681 25.08 26.06 -20.01
C ARG A 681 26.35 25.84 -19.21
N ARG A 682 27.37 25.26 -19.86
CA ARG A 682 28.73 25.82 -19.95
C ARG A 682 29.68 24.83 -20.66
N ARG A 683 30.10 25.30 -21.84
CA ARG A 683 31.17 24.82 -22.74
C ARG A 683 30.81 23.70 -23.70
#